data_AF-A0A8J3N4J5-F1
#
_entry.id   AF-A0A8J3N4J5-F1
#
_cell.length_a   1.000
_cell.length_b   1.000
_cell.length_c   1.000
_cell.angle_alpha   90.00
_cell.angle_beta   90.00
_cell.angle_gamma   90.00
#
_symmetry.space_group_name_H-M   'P 1'
#
loop_
_entity.id
_entity.type
_entity.pdbx_description
1 polymer ?
#
loop_
_entity_poly.entity_id
_entity_poly.type
_entity_poly.pdbx_seq_one_letter_code
_entity_poly.pdbx_strand_id
1 'polypeptide(L)'
;MISSDAVSRLFYITRTHMEQSDLDLLQMVPSYHVQSVAKTRLGASFKGYSIEPSPNISSSSSTSSPSLPNIAEALFDPASVKRALQHLSETEQLILRELVNCGGRTNSRDLALYFSCSGLLAPVQKSEAGTDLRGETIDPIISSASGQLLHYPTAHPHGIFEQSVRHLLVLGLVFWGKQTNFSGRDYSSGVHDGVLIVPIAVRNVVRQEWPLSETVLPENKEVGEQARAFQRTLYLYWSMAASMREGLSLVNSGLLARSSLRHVVEHLGSRLHAEQTRVESDTPLLVFVRLLLMKLGLLQERRGSIYALPAEAFFALPLVERIQRCYRLYVETPFWNELLYLPDVNVRPGPQPQDSAHEEVIRARHISIDRVLQETPNEWHSFPALIARTKLYAPYLLFPRQYGSRAERYSSGSNPYGWDFRLRRGWLTHREGWHMVEGGFIRAVVAGPLHWLGLIDLDHEEGPGAFRLTNDVLSVAANEQPVTHDETTWGRLIVQPNFELVALAPVSELLLVQLDRFAERVSLEHIAQYRVTKASITRAIQRGLHAEQIQKVLEQAAGGEIPQNVRYSLVEWERQARRIEIWQEAILLEVDEEELVDDLFAHEETRKLFKRRLAPRLVEVAPQHLEAVQRMLWQRNYLPALSTVPAQETNDTGRATTHEAQWRLHEDGLLQPLYAVLDLYLIAEVERFSQLDEESGWQRITPESLQSGLQDNSLATILRFLQVYCDGGIPGSLLIRLKLWGRGYDREEIAVETTPMLRLPSQVLQDLQNDQEIRPLLGDEVERESSLVRVEADQLEQILALLRARGFQLEE
;
A
#
# COMPACT_ATOMS: atom_id res chain seq x y z
N MET A 1 -6.02 -14.86 -15.87
CA MET A 1 -5.69 -15.48 -17.16
C MET A 1 -6.92 -15.50 -18.05
N ILE A 2 -7.13 -14.43 -18.81
CA ILE A 2 -7.96 -14.45 -20.02
C ILE A 2 -6.95 -14.24 -21.12
N SER A 3 -6.56 -15.33 -21.77
CA SER A 3 -5.58 -15.30 -22.85
C SER A 3 -6.10 -14.40 -23.98
N SER A 4 -5.20 -13.56 -24.52
CA SER A 4 -5.34 -12.83 -25.79
C SER A 4 -5.90 -13.71 -26.93
N ASP A 5 -5.71 -15.02 -26.80
CA ASP A 5 -6.17 -16.05 -27.72
C ASP A 5 -7.69 -16.34 -27.65
N ALA A 6 -8.38 -15.97 -26.55
CA ALA A 6 -9.82 -16.19 -26.39
C ALA A 6 -10.69 -15.14 -27.13
N VAL A 7 -10.17 -13.94 -27.37
CA VAL A 7 -10.85 -12.91 -28.17
C VAL A 7 -10.61 -13.14 -29.68
N SER A 8 -9.49 -13.79 -30.03
CA SER A 8 -9.10 -14.07 -31.42
C SER A 8 -9.77 -15.32 -32.01
N ARG A 9 -10.16 -16.30 -31.19
CA ARG A 9 -10.70 -17.60 -31.66
C ARG A 9 -12.22 -17.67 -31.91
N LEU A 10 -12.96 -16.58 -31.70
CA LEU A 10 -14.39 -16.49 -32.05
C LEU A 10 -14.66 -15.97 -33.47
N PHE A 11 -13.60 -15.70 -34.26
CA PHE A 11 -13.69 -15.10 -35.59
C PHE A 11 -13.21 -15.98 -36.75
N TYR A 12 -13.15 -17.31 -36.55
CA TYR A 12 -12.85 -18.22 -37.65
C TYR A 12 -14.07 -19.08 -38.02
N ILE A 13 -14.68 -18.68 -39.13
CA ILE A 13 -15.47 -19.40 -40.14
C ILE A 13 -16.76 -18.62 -40.40
N THR A 14 -16.70 -17.68 -41.35
CA THR A 14 -17.90 -17.17 -42.02
C THR A 14 -17.62 -16.96 -43.49
N ARG A 15 -18.38 -17.70 -44.30
CA ARG A 15 -18.56 -17.48 -45.73
C ARG A 15 -18.92 -16.01 -45.97
N THR A 16 -18.43 -15.47 -47.07
CA THR A 16 -18.72 -14.16 -47.69
C THR A 16 -20.23 -13.91 -47.80
N HIS A 17 -20.82 -13.34 -46.75
CA HIS A 17 -22.16 -12.75 -46.77
C HIS A 17 -22.02 -11.27 -46.37
N MET A 18 -22.61 -10.39 -47.16
CA MET A 18 -22.81 -8.98 -46.81
C MET A 18 -23.56 -8.89 -45.45
N GLU A 19 -22.96 -8.26 -44.46
CA GLU A 19 -23.60 -8.06 -43.15
C GLU A 19 -24.68 -6.98 -43.23
N GLN A 20 -25.79 -7.18 -42.52
CA GLN A 20 -26.96 -6.30 -42.54
C GLN A 20 -26.61 -4.84 -42.18
N SER A 21 -25.58 -4.63 -41.35
CA SER A 21 -25.09 -3.30 -40.96
C SER A 21 -24.45 -2.49 -42.08
N ASP A 22 -23.82 -3.12 -43.08
CA ASP A 22 -23.21 -2.40 -44.22
C ASP A 22 -24.30 -1.93 -45.21
N LEU A 23 -25.37 -2.72 -45.33
CA LEU A 23 -26.56 -2.32 -46.10
C LEU A 23 -27.30 -1.17 -45.40
N ASP A 24 -27.47 -1.25 -44.08
CA ASP A 24 -28.07 -0.18 -43.27
C ASP A 24 -27.26 1.12 -43.36
N LEU A 25 -25.92 1.02 -43.38
CA LEU A 25 -25.04 2.16 -43.60
C LEU A 25 -25.33 2.83 -44.95
N LEU A 26 -25.41 2.05 -46.04
CA LEU A 26 -25.68 2.59 -47.37
C LEU A 26 -27.09 3.19 -47.52
N GLN A 27 -28.09 2.66 -46.81
CA GLN A 27 -29.44 3.25 -46.78
C GLN A 27 -29.45 4.65 -46.16
N MET A 28 -28.52 4.92 -45.25
CA MET A 28 -28.37 6.23 -44.59
C MET A 28 -27.53 7.23 -45.39
N VAL A 29 -26.86 6.80 -46.46
CA VAL A 29 -26.03 7.67 -47.33
C VAL A 29 -26.90 8.29 -48.43
N PRO A 30 -26.71 9.58 -48.79
CA PRO A 30 -27.46 10.20 -49.88
C PRO A 30 -27.32 9.43 -51.21
N SER A 31 -28.45 9.20 -51.89
CA SER A 31 -28.52 8.37 -53.10
C SER A 31 -27.57 8.80 -54.21
N TYR A 32 -27.39 10.12 -54.40
CA TYR A 32 -26.46 10.67 -55.39
C TYR A 32 -25.00 10.28 -55.12
N HIS A 33 -24.60 10.15 -53.84
CA HIS A 33 -23.24 9.78 -53.47
C HIS A 33 -23.02 8.28 -53.71
N VAL A 34 -23.99 7.44 -53.33
CA VAL A 34 -23.97 6.00 -53.62
C VAL A 34 -23.82 5.72 -55.12
N GLN A 35 -24.56 6.47 -55.96
CA GLN A 35 -24.42 6.39 -57.42
C GLN A 35 -23.03 6.80 -57.92
N SER A 36 -22.47 7.89 -57.38
CA SER A 36 -21.13 8.36 -57.74
C SER A 36 -20.06 7.31 -57.43
N VAL A 37 -20.15 6.70 -56.24
CA VAL A 37 -19.27 5.62 -55.80
C VAL A 37 -19.42 4.38 -56.71
N ALA A 38 -20.65 3.96 -57.00
CA ALA A 38 -20.93 2.82 -57.87
C ALA A 38 -20.37 3.05 -59.28
N LYS A 39 -20.57 4.24 -59.85
CA LYS A 39 -20.03 4.61 -61.16
C LYS A 39 -18.50 4.58 -61.18
N THR A 40 -17.87 5.05 -60.11
CA THR A 40 -16.41 5.13 -60.01
C THR A 40 -15.76 3.75 -59.87
N ARG A 41 -16.30 2.86 -59.03
CA ARG A 41 -15.69 1.54 -58.76
C ARG A 41 -16.13 0.42 -59.69
N LEU A 42 -17.38 0.44 -60.15
CA LEU A 42 -17.98 -0.62 -60.96
C LEU A 42 -17.89 -0.31 -62.47
N GLY A 43 -17.50 0.92 -62.85
CA GLY A 43 -17.17 1.30 -64.22
C GLY A 43 -18.29 1.05 -65.23
N ALA A 44 -17.92 0.62 -66.44
CA ALA A 44 -18.84 0.39 -67.55
C ALA A 44 -19.83 -0.79 -67.36
N SER A 45 -19.66 -1.64 -66.34
CA SER A 45 -20.68 -2.62 -65.91
C SER A 45 -21.94 -1.95 -65.32
N PHE A 46 -21.89 -0.65 -65.04
CA PHE A 46 -23.00 0.15 -64.53
C PHE A 46 -23.69 1.01 -65.61
N LYS A 47 -23.40 0.80 -66.90
CA LYS A 47 -24.03 1.54 -68.00
C LYS A 47 -25.51 1.19 -68.12
N GLY A 48 -26.35 1.85 -67.32
CA GLY A 48 -27.78 1.81 -67.53
C GLY A 48 -28.70 2.40 -66.47
N TYR A 49 -28.26 3.17 -65.46
CA TYR A 49 -29.18 3.53 -64.37
C TYR A 49 -28.96 4.93 -63.76
N SER A 50 -29.93 5.83 -63.99
CA SER A 50 -30.13 7.09 -63.27
C SER A 50 -31.35 6.92 -62.34
N ILE A 51 -31.26 7.31 -61.07
CA ILE A 51 -32.45 7.44 -60.19
C ILE A 51 -32.89 8.90 -60.29
N GLU A 52 -33.96 9.17 -61.04
CA GLU A 52 -34.66 10.45 -60.97
C GLU A 52 -35.48 10.54 -59.69
N PRO A 53 -35.61 11.73 -59.06
CA PRO A 53 -36.60 11.96 -58.04
C PRO A 53 -37.98 12.09 -58.70
N SER A 54 -38.88 11.12 -58.50
CA SER A 54 -40.22 11.16 -59.10
C SER A 54 -41.03 12.38 -58.61
N PRO A 55 -41.90 12.94 -59.47
CA PRO A 55 -43.25 12.37 -59.54
C PRO A 55 -43.87 12.21 -60.94
N ASN A 56 -44.69 11.16 -61.04
CA ASN A 56 -45.83 10.91 -61.93
C ASN A 56 -45.66 10.46 -63.41
N ILE A 57 -46.14 9.21 -63.61
CA ILE A 57 -46.95 8.65 -64.72
C ILE A 57 -46.22 8.01 -65.93
N SER A 58 -46.32 6.67 -65.94
CA SER A 58 -46.42 5.68 -67.03
C SER A 58 -45.58 5.80 -68.30
N SER A 59 -44.64 4.87 -68.47
CA SER A 59 -44.56 4.01 -69.66
C SER A 59 -43.61 2.83 -69.43
N SER A 60 -43.98 1.67 -69.95
CA SER A 60 -43.30 0.38 -69.87
C SER A 60 -42.00 0.32 -70.68
N SER A 61 -40.87 0.16 -69.99
CA SER A 61 -39.68 -0.51 -70.51
C SER A 61 -38.91 -1.13 -69.33
N SER A 62 -38.77 -2.46 -69.35
CA SER A 62 -38.12 -3.25 -68.31
C SER A 62 -36.61 -3.18 -68.46
N THR A 63 -35.99 -2.18 -67.83
CA THR A 63 -34.57 -2.19 -67.44
C THR A 63 -34.55 -2.11 -65.92
N SER A 64 -34.28 -3.24 -65.27
CA SER A 64 -34.34 -3.38 -63.82
C SER A 64 -33.22 -2.58 -63.15
N SER A 65 -33.56 -1.41 -62.58
CA SER A 65 -32.68 -0.64 -61.71
C SER A 65 -32.01 -1.55 -60.67
N PRO A 66 -30.68 -1.54 -60.50
CA PRO A 66 -30.04 -2.33 -59.49
C PRO A 66 -30.58 -1.87 -58.14
N SER A 67 -31.25 -2.78 -57.43
CA SER A 67 -31.68 -2.54 -56.07
C SER A 67 -30.44 -2.27 -55.21
N LEU A 68 -30.55 -1.40 -54.21
CA LEU A 68 -29.46 -1.06 -53.28
C LEU A 68 -28.67 -2.29 -52.77
N PRO A 69 -29.29 -3.45 -52.46
CA PRO A 69 -28.57 -4.67 -52.11
C PRO A 69 -27.59 -5.16 -53.19
N ASN A 70 -27.94 -5.06 -54.47
CA ASN A 70 -27.08 -5.52 -55.57
C ASN A 70 -25.86 -4.60 -55.74
N ILE A 71 -26.05 -3.28 -55.52
CA ILE A 71 -24.97 -2.30 -55.51
C ILE A 71 -24.01 -2.60 -54.34
N ALA A 72 -24.57 -2.85 -53.16
CA ALA A 72 -23.81 -3.18 -51.96
C ALA A 72 -22.99 -4.46 -52.12
N GLU A 73 -23.59 -5.53 -52.66
CA GLU A 73 -22.91 -6.80 -52.93
C GLU A 73 -21.72 -6.64 -53.90
N ALA A 74 -21.89 -5.89 -54.99
CA ALA A 74 -20.81 -5.64 -55.95
C ALA A 74 -19.72 -4.69 -55.41
N LEU A 75 -20.09 -3.72 -54.57
CA LEU A 75 -19.17 -2.75 -53.97
C LEU A 75 -18.27 -3.41 -52.91
N PHE A 76 -18.88 -4.25 -52.07
CA PHE A 76 -18.26 -4.88 -50.91
C PHE A 76 -17.75 -6.30 -51.16
N ASP A 77 -17.84 -6.79 -52.40
CA ASP A 77 -17.12 -7.98 -52.85
C ASP A 77 -15.61 -7.86 -52.53
N PRO A 78 -15.00 -8.87 -51.89
CA PRO A 78 -13.59 -8.81 -51.50
C PRO A 78 -12.62 -8.51 -52.64
N ALA A 79 -12.86 -9.04 -53.84
CA ALA A 79 -12.00 -8.78 -55.00
C ALA A 79 -12.16 -7.34 -55.50
N SER A 80 -13.37 -6.80 -55.44
CA SER A 80 -13.64 -5.38 -55.70
C SER A 80 -12.90 -4.48 -54.72
N VAL A 81 -12.96 -4.77 -53.42
CA VAL A 81 -12.27 -4.01 -52.37
C VAL A 81 -10.75 -4.08 -52.56
N LYS A 82 -10.20 -5.27 -52.77
CA LYS A 82 -8.76 -5.47 -52.98
C LYS A 82 -8.22 -4.68 -54.18
N ARG A 83 -8.97 -4.63 -55.29
CA ARG A 83 -8.62 -3.78 -56.45
C ARG A 83 -8.60 -2.29 -56.10
N ALA A 84 -9.53 -1.82 -55.28
CA ALA A 84 -9.54 -0.41 -54.85
C ALA A 84 -8.34 -0.09 -53.93
N LEU A 85 -7.94 -1.01 -53.04
CA LEU A 85 -6.79 -0.83 -52.15
C LEU A 85 -5.47 -0.69 -52.90
N GLN A 86 -5.28 -1.37 -54.04
CA GLN A 86 -4.05 -1.33 -54.85
C GLN A 86 -3.73 0.04 -55.45
N HIS A 87 -4.73 0.91 -55.58
CA HIS A 87 -4.59 2.24 -56.19
C HIS A 87 -4.50 3.38 -55.18
N LEU A 88 -4.45 3.07 -53.88
CA LEU A 88 -4.33 4.09 -52.83
C LEU A 88 -2.89 4.59 -52.70
N SER A 89 -2.75 5.91 -52.53
CA SER A 89 -1.50 6.54 -52.12
C SER A 89 -1.08 6.12 -50.71
N GLU A 90 0.18 6.32 -50.34
CA GLU A 90 0.72 5.97 -49.02
C GLU A 90 -0.08 6.64 -47.88
N THR A 91 -0.40 7.93 -48.00
CA THR A 91 -1.22 8.66 -47.01
C THR A 91 -2.63 8.09 -46.89
N GLU A 92 -3.26 7.69 -48.00
CA GLU A 92 -4.59 7.07 -47.99
C GLU A 92 -4.58 5.68 -47.35
N GLN A 93 -3.54 4.89 -47.62
CA GLN A 93 -3.32 3.59 -46.97
C GLN A 93 -3.14 3.76 -45.47
N LEU A 94 -2.32 4.74 -45.03
CA LEU A 94 -2.13 5.05 -43.61
C LEU A 94 -3.44 5.47 -42.94
N ILE A 95 -4.21 6.38 -43.54
CA ILE A 95 -5.50 6.82 -43.01
C ILE A 95 -6.47 5.65 -42.88
N LEU A 96 -6.60 4.83 -43.93
CA LEU A 96 -7.50 3.70 -43.92
C LEU A 96 -7.06 2.63 -42.91
N ARG A 97 -5.76 2.36 -42.80
CA ARG A 97 -5.20 1.42 -41.82
C ARG A 97 -5.49 1.86 -40.39
N GLU A 98 -5.25 3.14 -40.07
CA GLU A 98 -5.51 3.68 -38.73
C GLU A 98 -7.01 3.72 -38.40
N LEU A 99 -7.87 4.05 -39.38
CA LEU A 99 -9.32 3.95 -39.22
C LEU A 99 -9.76 2.51 -38.87
N VAL A 100 -9.21 1.51 -39.56
CA VAL A 100 -9.51 0.08 -39.31
C VAL A 100 -8.97 -0.37 -37.94
N ASN A 101 -7.77 0.07 -37.57
CA ASN A 101 -7.14 -0.20 -36.27
C ASN A 101 -7.98 0.38 -35.11
N CYS A 102 -8.59 1.54 -35.30
CA CYS A 102 -9.47 2.20 -34.32
C CYS A 102 -10.92 1.66 -34.34
N GLY A 103 -11.17 0.48 -34.90
CA GLY A 103 -12.51 -0.14 -34.90
C GLY A 103 -13.44 0.36 -36.02
N GLY A 104 -12.93 1.15 -36.97
CA GLY A 104 -13.63 1.55 -38.18
C GLY A 104 -14.56 2.75 -38.02
N ARG A 105 -14.58 3.45 -36.88
CA ARG A 105 -15.39 4.66 -36.68
C ARG A 105 -14.63 5.70 -35.88
N THR A 106 -14.29 6.84 -36.47
CA THR A 106 -13.51 7.89 -35.77
C THR A 106 -13.98 9.29 -36.14
N ASN A 107 -13.70 10.29 -35.30
CA ASN A 107 -13.92 11.68 -35.66
C ASN A 107 -12.81 12.17 -36.60
N SER A 108 -13.17 12.80 -37.72
CA SER A 108 -12.22 13.25 -38.74
C SER A 108 -11.22 14.30 -38.23
N ARG A 109 -11.65 15.18 -37.32
CA ARG A 109 -10.79 16.23 -36.73
C ARG A 109 -9.81 15.66 -35.72
N ASP A 110 -10.23 14.66 -34.95
CA ASP A 110 -9.34 13.92 -34.06
C ASP A 110 -8.32 13.11 -34.86
N LEU A 111 -8.74 12.52 -36.00
CA LEU A 111 -7.85 11.79 -36.89
C LEU A 111 -6.82 12.74 -37.54
N ALA A 112 -7.26 13.89 -38.03
CA ALA A 112 -6.38 14.93 -38.57
C ALA A 112 -5.36 15.41 -37.52
N LEU A 113 -5.79 15.58 -36.27
CA LEU A 113 -4.91 15.94 -35.17
C LEU A 113 -3.85 14.88 -34.93
N TYR A 114 -4.22 13.59 -34.86
CA TYR A 114 -3.25 12.50 -34.70
C TYR A 114 -2.21 12.47 -35.83
N PHE A 115 -2.65 12.58 -37.07
CA PHE A 115 -1.77 12.60 -38.24
C PHE A 115 -0.83 13.81 -38.25
N SER A 116 -1.32 14.97 -37.78
CA SER A 116 -0.49 16.17 -37.58
C SER A 116 0.54 15.98 -36.46
N CYS A 117 0.13 15.45 -35.31
CA CYS A 117 1.01 15.22 -34.16
C CYS A 117 2.09 14.16 -34.42
N SER A 118 1.81 13.21 -35.32
CA SER A 118 2.73 12.14 -35.70
C SER A 118 3.66 12.52 -36.85
N GLY A 119 3.56 13.73 -37.41
CA GLY A 119 4.36 14.17 -38.55
C GLY A 119 4.01 13.51 -39.89
N LEU A 120 2.96 12.67 -39.95
CA LEU A 120 2.59 11.85 -41.11
C LEU A 120 1.99 12.66 -42.28
N LEU A 121 1.73 13.95 -42.09
CA LEU A 121 1.21 14.87 -43.11
C LEU A 121 2.27 15.83 -43.66
N ALA A 122 3.51 15.77 -43.19
CA ALA A 122 4.59 16.60 -43.70
C ALA A 122 5.06 16.11 -45.08
N PRO A 123 5.34 17.00 -46.05
CA PRO A 123 5.96 16.58 -47.30
C PRO A 123 7.36 16.03 -47.01
N VAL A 124 7.69 14.87 -47.58
CA VAL A 124 9.04 14.28 -47.54
C VAL A 124 10.04 15.31 -48.08
N GLN A 125 10.76 16.01 -47.21
CA GLN A 125 11.89 16.82 -47.64
C GLN A 125 13.00 15.87 -48.08
N LYS A 126 13.31 15.87 -49.38
CA LYS A 126 14.58 15.33 -49.87
C LYS A 126 15.69 16.08 -49.14
N SER A 127 16.53 15.31 -48.45
CA SER A 127 17.83 15.74 -47.94
C SER A 127 18.60 16.50 -49.02
N GLU A 128 18.68 17.82 -48.87
CA GLU A 128 19.73 18.63 -49.47
C GLU A 128 20.42 19.37 -48.33
N ALA A 129 21.68 18.98 -48.08
CA ALA A 129 22.57 19.65 -47.17
C ALA A 129 22.88 21.06 -47.71
N GLY A 130 22.11 22.06 -47.26
CA GLY A 130 22.38 23.47 -47.49
C GLY A 130 22.97 24.09 -46.22
N THR A 131 24.28 24.24 -46.18
CA THR A 131 25.01 25.01 -45.15
C THR A 131 24.74 26.50 -45.39
N ASP A 132 24.08 27.18 -44.45
CA ASP A 132 23.96 28.63 -44.46
C ASP A 132 24.79 29.27 -43.34
N LEU A 133 25.47 30.36 -43.69
CA LEU A 133 26.56 31.01 -42.97
C LEU A 133 26.06 31.92 -41.82
N ARG A 134 25.34 31.36 -40.85
CA ARG A 134 25.23 31.86 -39.48
C ARG A 134 24.95 30.64 -38.62
N GLY A 135 25.93 30.21 -37.82
CA GLY A 135 25.89 28.97 -37.06
C GLY A 135 24.83 28.93 -35.96
N GLU A 136 23.57 28.89 -36.35
CA GLU A 136 22.42 28.52 -35.54
C GLU A 136 21.72 27.35 -36.24
N THR A 137 21.79 26.17 -35.63
CA THR A 137 20.98 25.02 -35.98
C THR A 137 19.52 25.41 -35.80
N ILE A 138 18.78 25.55 -36.91
CA ILE A 138 17.33 25.65 -36.85
C ILE A 138 16.81 24.23 -36.61
N ASP A 139 16.62 23.89 -35.34
CA ASP A 139 15.91 22.68 -34.94
C ASP A 139 14.45 22.75 -35.44
N PRO A 140 13.88 21.65 -36.00
CA PRO A 140 12.48 21.62 -36.36
C PRO A 140 11.64 21.78 -35.09
N ILE A 141 10.96 22.92 -35.01
CA ILE A 141 10.12 23.36 -33.91
C ILE A 141 9.05 22.30 -33.59
N ILE A 142 9.29 21.52 -32.53
CA ILE A 142 8.28 21.06 -31.57
C ILE A 142 8.86 21.29 -30.17
N SER A 143 8.95 22.57 -29.77
CA SER A 143 9.12 22.92 -28.36
C SER A 143 7.77 22.71 -27.67
N SER A 144 7.54 21.49 -27.18
CA SER A 144 6.37 21.20 -26.34
C SER A 144 6.69 21.49 -24.89
N ALA A 145 6.79 22.78 -24.55
CA ALA A 145 6.67 23.20 -23.16
C ALA A 145 5.23 22.91 -22.68
N SER A 146 5.11 22.36 -21.48
CA SER A 146 3.86 22.24 -20.72
C SER A 146 3.11 23.57 -20.72
N GLY A 147 2.00 23.65 -21.46
CA GLY A 147 1.13 24.84 -21.53
C GLY A 147 0.84 25.40 -22.93
N GLN A 148 1.37 24.84 -24.03
CA GLN A 148 0.85 25.21 -25.35
C GLN A 148 -0.59 24.72 -25.54
N LEU A 149 -1.47 25.64 -25.93
CA LEU A 149 -2.86 25.37 -26.26
C LEU A 149 -2.94 24.29 -27.35
N LEU A 150 -3.83 23.32 -27.16
CA LEU A 150 -4.06 22.27 -28.16
C LEU A 150 -4.61 22.90 -29.45
N HIS A 151 -3.80 22.93 -30.51
CA HIS A 151 -4.20 23.47 -31.80
C HIS A 151 -4.59 22.35 -32.77
N TYR A 152 -5.89 22.25 -33.07
CA TYR A 152 -6.36 21.39 -34.16
C TYR A 152 -5.96 21.99 -35.51
N PRO A 153 -5.46 21.18 -36.46
CA PRO A 153 -5.02 21.67 -37.78
C PRO A 153 -6.19 22.29 -38.54
N THR A 154 -6.04 23.45 -39.16
CA THR A 154 -7.15 24.11 -39.89
C THR A 154 -7.61 23.25 -41.08
N ALA A 155 -8.90 22.92 -41.15
CA ALA A 155 -9.41 22.12 -42.26
C ALA A 155 -9.45 22.93 -43.56
N HIS A 156 -8.85 22.39 -44.62
CA HIS A 156 -8.81 23.06 -45.91
C HIS A 156 -9.21 22.10 -47.04
N PRO A 157 -10.13 22.45 -47.97
CA PRO A 157 -10.58 21.54 -49.04
C PRO A 157 -9.46 20.99 -49.92
N HIS A 158 -8.34 21.72 -50.00
CA HIS A 158 -7.15 21.33 -50.76
C HIS A 158 -6.00 20.83 -49.86
N GLY A 159 -6.22 20.63 -48.56
CA GLY A 159 -5.23 20.01 -47.67
C GLY A 159 -5.00 18.55 -48.03
N ILE A 160 -3.79 18.05 -47.79
CA ILE A 160 -3.41 16.65 -48.10
C ILE A 160 -4.38 15.67 -47.42
N PHE A 161 -4.66 15.89 -46.14
CA PHE A 161 -5.58 15.05 -45.36
C PHE A 161 -7.00 15.06 -45.93
N GLU A 162 -7.58 16.23 -46.18
CA GLU A 162 -8.94 16.37 -46.72
C GLU A 162 -9.08 15.76 -48.11
N GLN A 163 -8.06 15.91 -48.96
CA GLN A 163 -8.03 15.30 -50.30
C GLN A 163 -7.98 13.77 -50.22
N SER A 164 -7.12 13.21 -49.36
CA SER A 164 -7.06 11.75 -49.14
C SER A 164 -8.37 11.19 -48.60
N VAL A 165 -8.98 11.85 -47.61
CA VAL A 165 -10.30 11.45 -47.09
C VAL A 165 -11.36 11.51 -48.18
N ARG A 166 -11.39 12.59 -48.98
CA ARG A 166 -12.33 12.74 -50.09
C ARG A 166 -12.18 11.62 -51.12
N HIS A 167 -10.96 11.23 -51.46
CA HIS A 167 -10.73 10.14 -52.40
C HIS A 167 -11.21 8.80 -51.84
N LEU A 168 -10.94 8.51 -50.56
CA LEU A 168 -11.47 7.32 -49.87
C LEU A 168 -13.02 7.27 -49.85
N LEU A 169 -13.69 8.43 -49.71
CA LEU A 169 -15.16 8.54 -49.81
C LEU A 169 -15.64 8.24 -51.24
N VAL A 170 -14.97 8.79 -52.27
CA VAL A 170 -15.32 8.54 -53.69
C VAL A 170 -15.13 7.07 -54.07
N LEU A 171 -14.13 6.41 -53.48
CA LEU A 171 -13.90 4.97 -53.62
C LEU A 171 -14.80 4.11 -52.73
N GLY A 172 -15.75 4.69 -51.98
CA GLY A 172 -16.67 3.94 -51.12
C GLY A 172 -15.98 3.04 -50.09
N LEU A 173 -14.71 3.34 -49.74
CA LEU A 173 -13.96 2.62 -48.73
C LEU A 173 -14.23 3.19 -47.34
N VAL A 174 -14.66 4.45 -47.29
CA VAL A 174 -15.03 5.19 -46.08
C VAL A 174 -16.34 5.96 -46.37
N PHE A 175 -17.15 6.18 -45.35
CA PHE A 175 -18.36 7.02 -45.38
C PHE A 175 -18.31 8.08 -44.26
N TRP A 176 -19.10 9.15 -44.38
CA TRP A 176 -19.08 10.28 -43.44
C TRP A 176 -20.46 10.67 -42.92
N GLY A 177 -20.57 10.99 -41.63
CA GLY A 177 -21.78 11.52 -41.00
C GLY A 177 -21.51 12.56 -39.89
N LYS A 178 -22.26 13.66 -39.85
CA LYS A 178 -21.99 14.80 -38.92
C LYS A 178 -22.37 14.52 -37.46
N GLN A 179 -23.47 13.81 -37.24
CA GLN A 179 -23.87 13.24 -35.97
C GLN A 179 -24.20 11.78 -36.27
N THR A 180 -24.21 10.89 -35.29
CA THR A 180 -24.43 9.45 -35.49
C THR A 180 -25.71 9.08 -36.26
N ASN A 181 -26.57 10.07 -36.57
CA ASN A 181 -27.65 10.00 -37.54
C ASN A 181 -27.27 10.80 -38.81
N PHE A 182 -27.18 10.12 -39.95
CA PHE A 182 -26.91 10.72 -41.26
C PHE A 182 -28.12 11.53 -41.75
N SER A 183 -28.27 12.76 -41.25
CA SER A 183 -29.25 13.71 -41.79
C SER A 183 -28.57 14.56 -42.86
N GLY A 184 -29.20 14.62 -44.04
CA GLY A 184 -28.63 15.03 -45.33
C GLY A 184 -27.64 16.21 -45.29
N ARG A 185 -26.44 15.96 -45.82
CA ARG A 185 -25.38 16.96 -46.08
C ARG A 185 -24.54 16.57 -47.27
N ASP A 186 -23.96 17.60 -47.89
CA ASP A 186 -23.22 17.54 -49.13
C ASP A 186 -21.83 16.90 -49.02
N TYR A 187 -21.67 15.71 -49.61
CA TYR A 187 -20.38 15.05 -49.83
C TYR A 187 -19.45 15.85 -50.77
N SER A 188 -19.91 16.97 -51.33
CA SER A 188 -19.16 17.86 -52.21
C SER A 188 -18.44 19.00 -51.48
N SER A 189 -18.60 19.15 -50.16
CA SER A 189 -18.05 20.27 -49.38
C SER A 189 -16.51 20.35 -49.36
N GLY A 190 -15.81 19.25 -49.63
CA GLY A 190 -14.35 19.14 -49.54
C GLY A 190 -13.80 19.17 -48.12
N VAL A 191 -14.62 19.49 -47.11
CA VAL A 191 -14.29 19.41 -45.68
C VAL A 191 -15.35 18.56 -44.99
N HIS A 192 -14.93 17.43 -44.43
CA HIS A 192 -15.79 16.42 -43.84
C HIS A 192 -15.65 16.38 -42.31
N ASP A 193 -16.11 17.43 -41.61
CA ASP A 193 -16.12 17.49 -40.14
C ASP A 193 -17.24 16.62 -39.56
N GLY A 194 -16.89 15.48 -38.96
CA GLY A 194 -17.83 14.51 -38.43
C GLY A 194 -17.19 13.15 -38.18
N VAL A 195 -17.99 12.09 -38.21
CA VAL A 195 -17.55 10.71 -37.99
C VAL A 195 -17.30 10.04 -39.34
N LEU A 196 -16.10 9.53 -39.53
CA LEU A 196 -15.69 8.65 -40.63
C LEU A 196 -15.99 7.21 -40.24
N ILE A 197 -16.55 6.43 -41.18
CA ILE A 197 -17.05 5.07 -40.95
C ILE A 197 -16.53 4.16 -42.06
N VAL A 198 -15.78 3.12 -41.69
CA VAL A 198 -15.31 2.07 -42.59
C VAL A 198 -16.32 0.91 -42.56
N PRO A 199 -16.88 0.50 -43.72
CA PRO A 199 -17.75 -0.67 -43.83
C PRO A 199 -17.07 -1.94 -43.31
N ILE A 200 -17.83 -2.86 -42.73
CA ILE A 200 -17.30 -4.10 -42.14
C ILE A 200 -16.61 -4.95 -43.20
N ALA A 201 -17.21 -5.08 -44.39
CA ALA A 201 -16.59 -5.80 -45.50
C ALA A 201 -15.22 -5.23 -45.88
N VAL A 202 -15.08 -3.90 -45.89
CA VAL A 202 -13.80 -3.23 -46.18
C VAL A 202 -12.79 -3.48 -45.06
N ARG A 203 -13.21 -3.41 -43.79
CA ARG A 203 -12.35 -3.70 -42.63
C ARG A 203 -11.77 -5.11 -42.68
N ASN A 204 -12.59 -6.09 -43.04
CA ASN A 204 -12.18 -7.49 -43.11
C ASN A 204 -11.11 -7.70 -44.17
N VAL A 205 -11.27 -7.11 -45.36
CA VAL A 205 -10.27 -7.18 -46.44
C VAL A 205 -8.99 -6.45 -46.03
N VAL A 206 -9.09 -5.24 -45.45
CA VAL A 206 -7.92 -4.49 -44.99
C VAL A 206 -7.11 -5.27 -43.95
N ARG A 207 -7.76 -5.94 -42.99
CA ARG A 207 -7.07 -6.77 -41.99
C ARG A 207 -6.37 -8.00 -42.60
N GLN A 208 -6.89 -8.54 -43.70
CA GLN A 208 -6.28 -9.65 -44.42
C GLN A 208 -5.08 -9.20 -45.26
N GLU A 209 -5.19 -8.06 -45.96
CA GLU A 209 -4.13 -7.54 -46.84
C GLU A 209 -3.01 -6.84 -46.07
N TRP A 210 -3.35 -6.14 -44.99
CA TRP A 210 -2.42 -5.38 -44.15
C TRP A 210 -2.52 -5.85 -42.70
N PRO A 211 -1.98 -7.04 -42.38
CA PRO A 211 -2.00 -7.55 -41.01
C PRO A 211 -1.32 -6.57 -40.05
N LEU A 212 -1.76 -6.60 -38.79
CA LEU A 212 -1.06 -5.92 -37.71
C LEU A 212 0.32 -6.58 -37.60
N SER A 213 1.39 -5.78 -37.58
CA SER A 213 2.73 -6.31 -37.33
C SER A 213 2.72 -7.00 -35.97
N GLU A 214 3.09 -8.27 -35.92
CA GLU A 214 3.35 -8.95 -34.64
C GLU A 214 4.57 -8.28 -33.99
N THR A 215 4.41 -7.86 -32.73
CA THR A 215 5.52 -7.33 -31.95
C THR A 215 6.51 -8.46 -31.71
N VAL A 216 7.60 -8.50 -32.49
CA VAL A 216 8.68 -9.46 -32.28
C VAL A 216 9.38 -9.10 -30.99
N LEU A 217 9.39 -10.03 -30.03
CA LEU A 217 10.10 -9.84 -28.77
C LEU A 217 11.60 -9.76 -29.06
N PRO A 218 12.31 -8.71 -28.57
CA PRO A 218 13.74 -8.60 -28.75
C PRO A 218 14.48 -9.76 -28.06
N GLU A 219 15.49 -10.32 -28.72
CA GLU A 219 16.29 -11.45 -28.20
C GLU A 219 17.17 -11.06 -26.99
N ASN A 220 17.48 -9.78 -26.82
CA ASN A 220 18.44 -9.30 -25.83
C ASN A 220 17.76 -8.84 -24.54
N LYS A 221 18.08 -9.51 -23.42
CA LYS A 221 17.44 -9.40 -22.10
C LYS A 221 18.26 -8.60 -21.09
N GLU A 222 18.96 -7.57 -21.53
CA GLU A 222 19.73 -6.73 -20.61
C GLU A 222 18.83 -5.67 -19.96
N VAL A 223 18.59 -5.84 -18.66
CA VAL A 223 17.80 -4.90 -17.87
C VAL A 223 18.41 -3.49 -17.94
N GLY A 224 17.60 -2.47 -18.19
CA GLY A 224 18.02 -1.06 -18.24
C GLY A 224 18.57 -0.50 -16.92
N GLU A 225 19.41 0.54 -17.00
CA GLU A 225 20.00 1.23 -15.83
C GLU A 225 18.92 1.85 -14.92
N GLN A 226 17.87 2.42 -15.51
CA GLN A 226 16.80 3.07 -14.75
C GLN A 226 16.02 2.09 -13.86
N ALA A 227 15.79 0.87 -14.35
CA ALA A 227 15.13 -0.17 -13.57
C ALA A 227 16.00 -0.64 -12.39
N ARG A 228 17.32 -0.77 -12.58
CA ARG A 228 18.28 -1.00 -11.47
C ARG A 228 18.25 0.14 -10.46
N ALA A 229 18.25 1.38 -10.95
CA ALA A 229 18.14 2.58 -10.15
C ALA A 229 16.86 2.61 -9.30
N PHE A 230 15.73 2.15 -9.83
CA PHE A 230 14.49 2.07 -9.05
C PHE A 230 14.54 0.98 -7.97
N GLN A 231 15.08 -0.21 -8.29
CA GLN A 231 15.28 -1.26 -7.29
C GLN A 231 16.22 -0.80 -6.18
N ARG A 232 17.22 0.00 -6.52
CA ARG A 232 18.09 0.68 -5.56
C ARG A 232 17.31 1.65 -4.66
N THR A 233 16.39 2.43 -5.23
CA THR A 233 15.49 3.32 -4.47
C THR A 233 14.60 2.54 -3.51
N LEU A 234 14.02 1.41 -3.92
CA LEU A 234 13.22 0.54 -3.05
C LEU A 234 14.04 0.06 -1.84
N TYR A 235 15.27 -0.41 -2.10
CA TYR A 235 16.20 -0.84 -1.06
C TYR A 235 16.54 0.29 -0.08
N LEU A 236 16.90 1.48 -0.58
CA LEU A 236 17.30 2.61 0.26
C LEU A 236 16.14 3.07 1.16
N TYR A 237 14.91 3.13 0.63
CA TYR A 237 13.74 3.45 1.43
C TYR A 237 13.52 2.40 2.54
N TRP A 238 13.51 1.12 2.17
CA TRP A 238 13.34 0.02 3.12
C TRP A 238 14.43 0.03 4.21
N SER A 239 15.68 0.25 3.82
CA SER A 239 16.83 0.29 4.72
C SER A 239 16.73 1.44 5.73
N MET A 240 16.29 2.63 5.28
CA MET A 240 16.00 3.74 6.19
C MET A 240 14.93 3.35 7.22
N ALA A 241 13.81 2.77 6.78
CA ALA A 241 12.78 2.29 7.70
C ALA A 241 13.29 1.21 8.67
N ALA A 242 14.17 0.30 8.20
CA ALA A 242 14.77 -0.75 9.04
C ALA A 242 15.77 -0.23 10.07
N SER A 243 16.39 0.92 9.80
CA SER A 243 17.33 1.58 10.72
C SER A 243 16.63 2.25 11.91
N MET A 244 15.35 2.61 11.76
CA MET A 244 14.54 3.32 12.75
C MET A 244 13.82 2.35 13.70
N ARG A 245 14.27 2.26 14.96
CA ARG A 245 13.66 1.36 15.97
C ARG A 245 12.19 1.65 16.26
N GLU A 246 11.81 2.92 16.29
CA GLU A 246 10.43 3.36 16.58
C GLU A 246 9.54 3.37 15.34
N GLY A 247 10.10 3.05 14.16
CA GLY A 247 9.45 3.21 12.86
C GLY A 247 9.47 4.65 12.36
N LEU A 248 8.99 4.85 11.14
CA LEU A 248 8.79 6.19 10.55
C LEU A 248 7.40 6.68 10.90
N SER A 249 7.29 7.79 11.65
CA SER A 249 5.99 8.27 12.15
C SER A 249 5.13 8.89 11.05
N LEU A 250 3.82 8.74 11.20
CA LEU A 250 2.80 9.30 10.33
C LEU A 250 2.02 10.41 11.04
N VAL A 251 1.51 11.36 10.26
CA VAL A 251 0.50 12.33 10.71
C VAL A 251 -0.92 11.78 10.50
N ASN A 252 -1.94 12.44 11.05
CA ASN A 252 -3.35 12.01 10.93
C ASN A 252 -3.85 11.86 9.48
N SER A 253 -3.21 12.51 8.51
CA SER A 253 -3.51 12.34 7.08
C SER A 253 -2.92 11.05 6.50
N GLY A 254 -2.18 10.24 7.28
CA GLY A 254 -1.45 9.02 6.90
C GLY A 254 -0.20 9.25 6.04
N LEU A 255 0.22 10.52 5.91
CA LEU A 255 1.50 10.88 5.28
C LEU A 255 2.62 10.86 6.33
N LEU A 256 3.87 10.74 5.86
CA LEU A 256 5.03 10.84 6.74
C LEU A 256 5.07 12.17 7.51
N ALA A 257 5.36 12.08 8.80
CA ALA A 257 5.69 13.24 9.61
C ALA A 257 6.96 13.92 9.09
N ARG A 258 7.07 15.24 9.29
CA ARG A 258 8.18 16.05 8.73
C ARG A 258 9.56 15.55 9.15
N SER A 259 9.71 15.05 10.39
CA SER A 259 10.97 14.46 10.87
C SER A 259 11.34 13.20 10.11
N SER A 260 10.40 12.25 9.99
CA SER A 260 10.61 11.00 9.25
C SER A 260 10.80 11.24 7.75
N LEU A 261 10.06 12.16 7.14
CA LEU A 261 10.23 12.56 5.75
C LEU A 261 11.64 13.09 5.48
N ARG A 262 12.17 13.94 6.37
CA ARG A 262 13.53 14.48 6.25
C ARG A 262 14.57 13.36 6.23
N HIS A 263 14.47 12.39 7.13
CA HIS A 263 15.39 11.24 7.17
C HIS A 263 15.32 10.41 5.87
N VAL A 264 14.11 10.15 5.36
CA VAL A 264 13.92 9.41 4.10
C VAL A 264 14.54 10.16 2.92
N VAL A 265 14.28 11.46 2.78
CA VAL A 265 14.80 12.29 1.68
C VAL A 265 16.32 12.40 1.75
N GLU A 266 16.90 12.66 2.92
CA GLU A 266 18.36 12.73 3.12
C GLU A 266 19.04 11.40 2.74
N HIS A 267 18.39 10.27 3.02
CA HIS A 267 18.95 8.94 2.76
C HIS A 267 18.84 8.47 1.31
N LEU A 268 17.80 8.92 0.60
CA LEU A 268 17.60 8.62 -0.82
C LEU A 268 18.53 9.46 -1.73
N GLY A 269 19.09 10.56 -1.22
CA GLY A 269 20.09 11.39 -1.91
C GLY A 269 19.52 12.39 -2.92
N SER A 270 20.41 13.01 -3.70
CA SER A 270 20.15 14.17 -4.59
C SER A 270 19.17 13.93 -5.75
N ARG A 271 18.64 12.72 -5.93
CA ARG A 271 17.60 12.42 -6.95
C ARG A 271 16.24 13.01 -6.61
N LEU A 272 16.03 13.39 -5.36
CA LEU A 272 14.84 14.08 -4.91
C LEU A 272 15.25 15.52 -4.64
N HIS A 273 14.51 16.49 -5.16
CA HIS A 273 14.71 17.92 -4.89
C HIS A 273 14.42 18.20 -3.40
N ALA A 274 15.39 17.89 -2.54
CA ALA A 274 15.24 17.85 -1.08
C ALA A 274 14.82 19.20 -0.49
N GLU A 275 15.25 20.30 -1.11
CA GLU A 275 14.92 21.66 -0.67
C GLU A 275 13.45 22.05 -0.91
N GLN A 276 12.77 21.35 -1.82
CA GLN A 276 11.39 21.68 -2.25
C GLN A 276 10.33 20.78 -1.59
N THR A 277 10.74 19.68 -0.95
CA THR A 277 9.81 18.68 -0.39
C THR A 277 9.39 19.07 1.03
N ARG A 278 8.18 19.61 1.21
CA ARG A 278 7.63 20.00 2.53
C ARG A 278 6.70 18.95 3.11
N VAL A 279 5.93 18.31 2.25
CA VAL A 279 5.00 17.21 2.55
C VAL A 279 5.34 16.03 1.65
N GLU A 280 5.10 14.80 2.12
CA GLU A 280 5.40 13.59 1.33
C GLU A 280 4.74 13.60 -0.05
N SER A 281 3.53 14.17 -0.16
CA SER A 281 2.78 14.30 -1.41
C SER A 281 3.40 15.27 -2.43
N ASP A 282 4.36 16.11 -2.02
CA ASP A 282 5.07 17.01 -2.95
C ASP A 282 5.95 16.23 -3.93
N THR A 283 6.35 15.01 -3.57
CA THR A 283 7.10 14.11 -4.45
C THR A 283 6.33 12.80 -4.66
N PRO A 284 5.60 12.66 -5.78
CA PRO A 284 4.77 11.49 -6.05
C PRO A 284 5.54 10.16 -5.98
N LEU A 285 6.81 10.14 -6.42
CA LEU A 285 7.68 8.97 -6.36
C LEU A 285 7.85 8.43 -4.93
N LEU A 286 7.93 9.29 -3.91
CA LEU A 286 8.09 8.85 -2.51
C LEU A 286 6.87 8.09 -2.02
N VAL A 287 5.68 8.64 -2.29
CA VAL A 287 4.41 8.01 -1.94
C VAL A 287 4.27 6.68 -2.70
N PHE A 288 4.61 6.67 -4.00
CA PHE A 288 4.56 5.46 -4.82
C PHE A 288 5.46 4.36 -4.27
N VAL A 289 6.72 4.68 -3.95
CA VAL A 289 7.69 3.73 -3.39
C VAL A 289 7.20 3.18 -2.05
N ARG A 290 6.69 4.03 -1.15
CA ARG A 290 6.16 3.58 0.14
C ARG A 290 5.00 2.60 -0.05
N LEU A 291 4.00 2.98 -0.84
CA LEU A 291 2.82 2.15 -1.07
C LEU A 291 3.18 0.83 -1.78
N LEU A 292 4.09 0.88 -2.75
CA LEU A 292 4.59 -0.31 -3.44
C LEU A 292 5.32 -1.25 -2.47
N LEU A 293 6.20 -0.74 -1.61
CA LEU A 293 6.88 -1.54 -0.59
C LEU A 293 5.89 -2.16 0.41
N MET A 294 4.83 -1.45 0.78
CA MET A 294 3.75 -2.01 1.60
C MET A 294 3.02 -3.15 0.87
N LYS A 295 2.74 -3.01 -0.43
CA LYS A 295 2.11 -4.06 -1.24
C LYS A 295 3.02 -5.26 -1.51
N LEU A 296 4.33 -5.04 -1.55
CA LEU A 296 5.33 -6.11 -1.57
C LEU A 296 5.46 -6.84 -0.23
N GLY A 297 4.84 -6.34 0.85
CA GLY A 297 4.97 -6.90 2.19
C GLY A 297 6.32 -6.59 2.86
N LEU A 298 7.01 -5.55 2.39
CA LEU A 298 8.32 -5.12 2.91
C LEU A 298 8.21 -4.00 3.94
N LEU A 299 7.09 -3.30 3.97
CA LEU A 299 6.74 -2.31 4.97
C LEU A 299 5.36 -2.60 5.54
N GLN A 300 5.14 -2.24 6.81
CA GLN A 300 3.84 -2.34 7.45
C GLN A 300 3.59 -1.14 8.37
N GLU A 301 2.37 -0.61 8.30
CA GLU A 301 1.90 0.38 9.26
C GLU A 301 1.41 -0.28 10.55
N ARG A 302 1.88 0.20 11.70
CA ARG A 302 1.39 -0.18 13.03
C ARG A 302 1.35 1.05 13.93
N ARG A 303 0.19 1.32 14.57
CA ARG A 303 0.02 2.42 15.55
C ARG A 303 0.51 3.80 15.04
N GLY A 304 0.26 4.12 13.76
CA GLY A 304 0.67 5.41 13.18
C GLY A 304 2.15 5.54 12.84
N SER A 305 2.89 4.42 12.76
CA SER A 305 4.27 4.37 12.29
C SER A 305 4.47 3.27 11.26
N ILE A 306 5.39 3.49 10.31
CA ILE A 306 5.81 2.51 9.31
C ILE A 306 7.04 1.74 9.80
N TYR A 307 6.95 0.42 9.80
CA TYR A 307 8.01 -0.51 10.16
C TYR A 307 8.48 -1.31 8.96
N ALA A 308 9.77 -1.60 8.90
CA ALA A 308 10.33 -2.55 7.94
C ALA A 308 10.05 -4.00 8.33
N LEU A 309 9.68 -4.80 7.34
CA LEU A 309 9.57 -6.27 7.44
C LEU A 309 10.78 -6.93 6.76
N PRO A 310 11.05 -8.23 7.01
CA PRO A 310 12.14 -8.96 6.35
C PRO A 310 12.07 -8.85 4.82
N ALA A 311 13.19 -8.57 4.16
CA ALA A 311 13.24 -8.25 2.73
C ALA A 311 14.15 -9.15 1.91
N GLU A 312 14.90 -10.05 2.56
CA GLU A 312 15.84 -10.96 1.92
C GLU A 312 15.18 -11.80 0.83
N ALA A 313 13.99 -12.32 1.09
CA ALA A 313 13.25 -13.15 0.15
C ALA A 313 12.91 -12.41 -1.15
N PHE A 314 12.62 -11.10 -1.08
CA PHE A 314 12.35 -10.29 -2.27
C PHE A 314 13.64 -9.90 -2.99
N PHE A 315 14.64 -9.40 -2.26
CA PHE A 315 15.90 -8.95 -2.85
C PHE A 315 16.78 -10.09 -3.37
N ALA A 316 16.52 -11.33 -2.96
CA ALA A 316 17.14 -12.54 -3.50
C ALA A 316 16.60 -12.97 -4.87
N LEU A 317 15.47 -12.42 -5.31
CA LEU A 317 14.91 -12.74 -6.62
C LEU A 317 15.75 -12.09 -7.73
N PRO A 318 15.83 -12.72 -8.93
CA PRO A 318 16.41 -12.11 -10.10
C PRO A 318 15.82 -10.72 -10.36
N LEU A 319 16.65 -9.81 -10.88
CA LEU A 319 16.26 -8.42 -11.12
C LEU A 319 14.98 -8.30 -11.97
N VAL A 320 14.88 -9.10 -13.04
CA VAL A 320 13.70 -9.15 -13.91
C VAL A 320 12.45 -9.56 -13.13
N GLU A 321 12.54 -10.56 -12.26
CA GLU A 321 11.39 -11.02 -11.46
C GLU A 321 10.93 -9.94 -10.47
N ARG A 322 11.87 -9.21 -9.85
CA ARG A 322 11.53 -8.07 -8.99
C ARG A 322 10.76 -6.99 -9.75
N ILE A 323 11.23 -6.63 -10.94
CA ILE A 323 10.58 -5.64 -11.80
C ILE A 323 9.18 -6.13 -12.22
N GLN A 324 9.05 -7.39 -12.64
CA GLN A 324 7.77 -8.02 -12.97
C GLN A 324 6.78 -7.97 -11.82
N ARG A 325 7.21 -8.28 -10.58
CA ARG A 325 6.36 -8.18 -9.40
C ARG A 325 5.92 -6.73 -9.13
N CYS A 326 6.83 -5.76 -9.24
CA CYS A 326 6.49 -4.34 -9.08
C CYS A 326 5.50 -3.85 -10.14
N TYR A 327 5.75 -4.16 -11.41
CA TYR A 327 4.86 -3.83 -12.52
C TYR A 327 3.49 -4.46 -12.34
N ARG A 328 3.43 -5.76 -12.01
CA ARG A 328 2.17 -6.47 -11.79
C ARG A 328 1.36 -5.85 -10.66
N LEU A 329 1.98 -5.54 -9.53
CA LEU A 329 1.28 -4.88 -8.42
C LEU A 329 0.70 -3.53 -8.84
N TYR A 330 1.44 -2.74 -9.62
CA TYR A 330 0.94 -1.47 -10.14
C TYR A 330 -0.26 -1.64 -11.09
N VAL A 331 -0.19 -2.62 -11.99
CA VAL A 331 -1.23 -2.87 -12.99
C VAL A 331 -2.48 -3.49 -12.37
N GLU A 332 -2.33 -4.50 -11.52
CA GLU A 332 -3.43 -5.35 -11.03
C GLU A 332 -4.10 -4.82 -9.76
N THR A 333 -3.48 -3.88 -9.04
CA THR A 333 -4.02 -3.43 -7.75
C THR A 333 -4.34 -1.94 -7.70
N PRO A 334 -5.27 -1.51 -6.83
CA PRO A 334 -5.73 -0.12 -6.80
C PRO A 334 -4.85 0.80 -5.93
N PHE A 335 -3.61 0.43 -5.56
CA PHE A 335 -2.86 1.22 -4.56
C PHE A 335 -2.44 2.61 -5.05
N TRP A 336 -2.43 2.85 -6.36
CA TRP A 336 -2.01 4.11 -6.96
C TRP A 336 -3.13 4.73 -7.77
N ASN A 337 -3.34 6.05 -7.63
CA ASN A 337 -4.36 6.80 -8.34
C ASN A 337 -3.76 8.00 -9.09
N GLU A 338 -3.65 7.87 -10.41
CA GLU A 338 -3.00 8.86 -11.28
C GLU A 338 -3.79 10.17 -11.38
N LEU A 339 -5.09 10.18 -11.06
CA LEU A 339 -5.92 11.38 -11.11
C LEU A 339 -5.48 12.45 -10.10
N LEU A 340 -4.71 12.07 -9.08
CA LEU A 340 -4.10 13.02 -8.15
C LEU A 340 -2.95 13.83 -8.77
N TYR A 341 -2.32 13.28 -9.81
CA TYR A 341 -1.07 13.78 -10.38
C TYR A 341 -1.24 14.26 -11.83
N LEU A 342 -2.45 14.69 -12.20
CA LEU A 342 -2.72 15.23 -13.52
C LEU A 342 -1.92 16.52 -13.77
N PRO A 343 -1.22 16.65 -14.91
CA PRO A 343 -0.57 17.89 -15.29
C PRO A 343 -1.62 18.98 -15.54
N ASP A 344 -1.39 20.18 -15.02
CA ASP A 344 -2.20 21.39 -15.26
C ASP A 344 -3.69 21.34 -14.86
N VAL A 345 -4.16 20.23 -14.29
CA VAL A 345 -5.54 20.01 -13.84
C VAL A 345 -5.59 19.74 -12.34
N ASN A 346 -6.52 20.39 -11.66
CA ASN A 346 -6.87 20.15 -10.26
C ASN A 346 -8.26 19.50 -10.18
N VAL A 347 -8.39 18.46 -9.36
CA VAL A 347 -9.66 17.77 -9.11
C VAL A 347 -10.22 18.18 -7.76
N ARG A 348 -11.52 18.50 -7.66
CA ARG A 348 -12.19 18.91 -6.41
C ARG A 348 -13.53 18.16 -6.21
N PRO A 349 -13.81 17.59 -5.02
CA PRO A 349 -12.93 17.44 -3.85
C PRO A 349 -11.68 16.57 -4.11
N GLY A 350 -11.70 15.72 -5.16
CA GLY A 350 -10.54 14.94 -5.61
C GLY A 350 -10.15 13.78 -4.66
N PRO A 351 -9.36 12.80 -5.15
CA PRO A 351 -8.83 11.73 -4.31
C PRO A 351 -7.71 12.24 -3.37
N GLN A 352 -7.50 11.56 -2.25
CA GLN A 352 -6.34 11.74 -1.37
C GLN A 352 -5.19 10.77 -1.76
N PRO A 353 -3.93 11.04 -1.37
CA PRO A 353 -2.77 10.22 -1.78
C PRO A 353 -2.82 8.73 -1.41
N GLN A 354 -3.59 8.36 -0.39
CA GLN A 354 -3.74 6.98 0.07
C GLN A 354 -5.07 6.34 -0.35
N ASP A 355 -5.93 7.10 -1.03
CA ASP A 355 -7.19 6.57 -1.52
C ASP A 355 -6.90 5.56 -2.62
N SER A 356 -7.59 4.42 -2.54
CA SER A 356 -7.51 3.41 -3.59
C SER A 356 -8.07 3.96 -4.90
N ALA A 357 -7.41 3.66 -6.01
CA ALA A 357 -7.93 3.96 -7.34
C ALA A 357 -9.25 3.25 -7.59
N HIS A 358 -10.18 3.96 -8.21
CA HIS A 358 -11.46 3.40 -8.63
C HIS A 358 -11.30 2.48 -9.85
N GLU A 359 -12.31 1.64 -10.11
CA GLU A 359 -12.30 0.66 -11.20
C GLU A 359 -12.05 1.30 -12.57
N GLU A 360 -12.65 2.47 -12.80
CA GLU A 360 -12.50 3.27 -14.01
C GLU A 360 -11.04 3.72 -14.25
N VAL A 361 -10.34 4.07 -13.18
CA VAL A 361 -8.92 4.44 -13.21
C VAL A 361 -8.06 3.23 -13.59
N ILE A 362 -8.32 2.08 -12.98
CA ILE A 362 -7.60 0.83 -13.27
C ILE A 362 -7.86 0.37 -14.71
N ARG A 363 -9.10 0.47 -15.19
CA ARG A 363 -9.45 0.15 -16.57
C ARG A 363 -8.75 1.08 -17.56
N ALA A 364 -8.78 2.38 -17.29
CA ALA A 364 -8.09 3.38 -18.09
C ALA A 364 -6.58 3.12 -18.13
N ARG A 365 -5.97 2.78 -16.98
CA ARG A 365 -4.55 2.42 -16.87
C ARG A 365 -4.21 1.26 -17.79
N HIS A 366 -4.96 0.16 -17.74
CA HIS A 366 -4.74 -0.99 -18.64
C HIS A 366 -4.78 -0.58 -20.11
N ILE A 367 -5.81 0.17 -20.52
CA ILE A 367 -5.93 0.65 -21.90
C ILE A 367 -4.74 1.53 -22.29
N SER A 368 -4.31 2.46 -21.43
CA SER A 368 -3.15 3.33 -21.68
C SER A 368 -1.86 2.53 -21.81
N ILE A 369 -1.62 1.55 -20.93
CA ILE A 369 -0.46 0.67 -20.98
C ILE A 369 -0.48 -0.16 -22.26
N ASP A 370 -1.61 -0.81 -22.59
CA ASP A 370 -1.77 -1.58 -23.82
C ASP A 370 -1.48 -0.75 -25.06
N ARG A 371 -1.81 0.56 -25.03
CA ARG A 371 -1.47 1.47 -26.12
C ARG A 371 0.01 1.73 -26.24
N VAL A 372 0.68 1.98 -25.11
CA VAL A 372 2.12 2.21 -25.06
C VAL A 372 2.88 0.97 -25.52
N LEU A 373 2.48 -0.23 -25.09
CA LEU A 373 3.11 -1.51 -25.46
C LEU A 373 3.03 -1.85 -26.95
N GLN A 374 2.18 -1.17 -27.72
CA GLN A 374 2.05 -1.34 -29.16
C GLN A 374 2.92 -0.37 -29.96
N GLU A 375 3.57 0.59 -29.31
CA GLU A 375 4.54 1.46 -29.95
C GLU A 375 5.89 0.73 -30.11
N THR A 376 6.71 1.17 -31.06
CA THR A 376 7.98 0.52 -31.39
C THR A 376 9.01 0.69 -30.26
N PRO A 377 9.62 -0.40 -29.76
CA PRO A 377 10.68 -0.32 -28.76
C PRO A 377 11.91 0.46 -29.26
N ASN A 378 12.61 1.13 -28.35
CA ASN A 378 13.83 1.93 -28.58
C ASN A 378 13.69 3.14 -29.52
N GLU A 379 12.48 3.46 -29.99
CA GLU A 379 12.20 4.68 -30.75
C GLU A 379 11.57 5.75 -29.85
N TRP A 380 11.85 7.02 -30.16
CA TRP A 380 11.24 8.15 -29.47
C TRP A 380 9.84 8.41 -30.03
N HIS A 381 8.86 8.38 -29.13
CA HIS A 381 7.44 8.56 -29.41
C HIS A 381 6.93 9.87 -28.84
N SER A 382 6.16 10.61 -29.65
CA SER A 382 5.55 11.87 -29.25
C SER A 382 4.36 11.65 -28.31
N PHE A 383 4.34 12.31 -27.14
CA PHE A 383 3.19 12.27 -26.24
C PHE A 383 1.91 12.79 -26.91
N PRO A 384 1.91 13.96 -27.58
CA PRO A 384 0.75 14.41 -28.34
C PRO A 384 0.22 13.38 -29.34
N ALA A 385 1.12 12.67 -30.04
CA ALA A 385 0.73 11.62 -30.98
C ALA A 385 0.07 10.43 -30.27
N LEU A 386 0.67 9.91 -29.20
CA LEU A 386 0.10 8.80 -28.40
C LEU A 386 -1.29 9.17 -27.86
N ILE A 387 -1.43 10.36 -27.27
CA ILE A 387 -2.68 10.85 -26.69
C ILE A 387 -3.76 10.98 -27.77
N ALA A 388 -3.42 11.61 -28.90
CA ALA A 388 -4.35 11.76 -30.02
C ALA A 388 -4.77 10.40 -30.60
N ARG A 389 -3.84 9.46 -30.77
CA ARG A 389 -4.11 8.09 -31.24
C ARG A 389 -5.00 7.33 -30.26
N THR A 390 -4.70 7.44 -28.96
CA THR A 390 -5.48 6.79 -27.90
C THR A 390 -6.92 7.32 -27.88
N LYS A 391 -7.14 8.61 -28.15
CA LYS A 391 -8.49 9.18 -28.28
C LYS A 391 -9.31 8.53 -29.38
N LEU A 392 -8.68 8.18 -30.51
CA LEU A 392 -9.34 7.52 -31.63
C LEU A 392 -9.82 6.12 -31.25
N TYR A 393 -9.01 5.40 -30.47
CA TYR A 393 -9.29 4.05 -30.01
C TYR A 393 -10.25 4.01 -28.81
N ALA A 394 -10.02 4.86 -27.81
CA ALA A 394 -10.74 4.93 -26.54
C ALA A 394 -11.20 6.36 -26.22
N PRO A 395 -12.22 6.90 -26.91
CA PRO A 395 -12.72 8.27 -26.68
C PRO A 395 -13.45 8.47 -25.32
N TYR A 396 -13.69 7.38 -24.60
CA TYR A 396 -14.27 7.34 -23.25
C TYR A 396 -13.36 6.52 -22.33
N LEU A 397 -12.13 6.98 -22.14
CA LEU A 397 -11.09 6.25 -21.42
C LEU A 397 -11.43 6.16 -19.92
N LEU A 398 -11.65 7.31 -19.27
CA LEU A 398 -11.94 7.38 -17.83
C LEU A 398 -13.44 7.28 -17.52
N PHE A 399 -14.28 8.08 -18.19
CA PHE A 399 -15.70 8.17 -17.85
C PHE A 399 -16.60 7.73 -19.00
N PRO A 400 -17.48 6.72 -18.81
CA PRO A 400 -18.39 6.26 -19.84
C PRO A 400 -19.47 7.30 -20.14
N ARG A 401 -20.09 7.18 -21.32
CA ARG A 401 -21.14 8.09 -21.85
C ARG A 401 -22.48 8.07 -21.07
N GLN A 402 -22.56 7.34 -19.96
CA GLN A 402 -23.82 7.06 -19.25
C GLN A 402 -24.34 8.26 -18.43
N TYR A 403 -23.54 9.31 -18.26
CA TYR A 403 -23.89 10.49 -17.48
C TYR A 403 -24.02 11.76 -18.36
N GLY A 404 -25.24 12.28 -18.48
CA GLY A 404 -25.53 13.64 -18.96
C GLY A 404 -25.63 13.86 -20.48
N SER A 405 -26.36 14.92 -20.86
CA SER A 405 -26.40 15.42 -22.24
C SER A 405 -25.06 16.08 -22.59
N ARG A 406 -24.48 15.74 -23.75
CA ARG A 406 -23.20 16.27 -24.28
C ARG A 406 -22.85 17.70 -23.81
N ALA A 407 -21.90 17.83 -22.88
CA ALA A 407 -20.83 18.84 -22.89
C ALA A 407 -19.88 18.75 -21.67
N GLU A 408 -20.32 18.28 -20.51
CA GLU A 408 -19.63 18.61 -19.25
C GLU A 408 -19.13 17.38 -18.46
N ARG A 409 -18.54 16.36 -19.09
CA ARG A 409 -18.00 15.14 -18.43
C ARG A 409 -17.10 15.40 -17.22
N TYR A 410 -16.43 16.54 -17.22
CA TYR A 410 -15.42 16.92 -16.24
C TYR A 410 -15.97 17.89 -15.18
N SER A 411 -17.29 18.12 -15.17
CA SER A 411 -18.01 18.90 -14.16
C SER A 411 -18.66 18.01 -13.11
N SER A 412 -18.94 18.61 -11.94
CA SER A 412 -19.71 17.97 -10.87
C SER A 412 -21.11 17.59 -11.36
N GLY A 413 -21.49 16.31 -11.22
CA GLY A 413 -22.78 15.76 -11.66
C GLY A 413 -22.75 15.01 -13.00
N SER A 414 -21.63 15.05 -13.72
CA SER A 414 -21.46 14.35 -15.01
C SER A 414 -20.46 13.19 -14.95
N ASN A 415 -19.95 12.87 -13.75
CA ASN A 415 -19.13 11.70 -13.47
C ASN A 415 -19.62 11.02 -12.18
N PRO A 416 -19.31 9.71 -11.99
CA PRO A 416 -19.85 8.91 -10.89
C PRO A 416 -19.47 9.42 -9.49
N TYR A 417 -18.42 10.24 -9.39
CA TYR A 417 -17.82 10.64 -8.11
C TYR A 417 -18.14 12.08 -7.72
N GLY A 418 -18.92 12.80 -8.55
CA GLY A 418 -19.25 14.21 -8.31
C GLY A 418 -18.05 15.16 -8.35
N TRP A 419 -16.93 14.74 -8.95
CA TRP A 419 -15.71 15.53 -9.03
C TRP A 419 -15.79 16.62 -10.08
N ASP A 420 -15.05 17.71 -9.86
CA ASP A 420 -14.93 18.81 -10.78
C ASP A 420 -13.45 19.01 -11.15
N PHE A 421 -13.15 18.94 -12.45
CA PHE A 421 -11.80 19.08 -12.99
C PHE A 421 -11.61 20.48 -13.52
N ARG A 422 -10.67 21.22 -12.93
CA ARG A 422 -10.41 22.62 -13.25
C ARG A 422 -8.96 22.78 -13.67
N LEU A 423 -8.72 23.57 -14.71
CA LEU A 423 -7.36 23.97 -15.05
C LEU A 423 -6.76 24.80 -13.91
N ARG A 424 -5.45 24.67 -13.70
CA ARG A 424 -4.71 25.54 -12.79
C ARG A 424 -4.79 27.01 -13.22
N ARG A 425 -4.90 27.25 -14.53
CA ARG A 425 -5.11 28.57 -15.16
C ARG A 425 -6.11 28.43 -16.30
N GLY A 426 -7.15 29.26 -16.34
CA GLY A 426 -8.16 29.27 -17.40
C GLY A 426 -9.36 28.36 -17.17
N TRP A 427 -10.12 28.10 -18.23
CA TRP A 427 -11.36 27.30 -18.21
C TRP A 427 -11.25 26.09 -19.12
N LEU A 428 -11.77 24.95 -18.68
CA LEU A 428 -11.76 23.73 -19.47
C LEU A 428 -12.82 23.82 -20.58
N THR A 429 -12.40 23.92 -21.83
CA THR A 429 -13.36 23.90 -22.95
C THR A 429 -13.80 22.47 -23.28
N HIS A 430 -14.97 22.32 -23.90
CA HIS A 430 -15.46 20.99 -24.32
C HIS A 430 -14.49 20.25 -25.26
N ARG A 431 -13.76 20.99 -26.11
CA ARG A 431 -12.82 20.42 -27.10
C ARG A 431 -11.49 20.00 -26.49
N GLU A 432 -10.99 20.76 -25.53
CA GLU A 432 -9.68 20.53 -24.89
C GLU A 432 -9.80 19.62 -23.67
N GLY A 433 -10.98 19.54 -23.05
CA GLY A 433 -11.16 18.83 -21.79
C GLY A 433 -10.68 17.38 -21.80
N TRP A 434 -10.90 16.67 -22.91
CA TRP A 434 -10.41 15.29 -23.06
C TRP A 434 -8.88 15.22 -23.04
N HIS A 435 -8.20 16.10 -23.77
CA HIS A 435 -6.74 16.10 -23.86
C HIS A 435 -6.08 16.57 -22.57
N MET A 436 -6.74 17.45 -21.82
CA MET A 436 -6.26 17.91 -20.52
C MET A 436 -6.46 16.85 -19.43
N VAL A 437 -7.63 16.21 -19.36
CA VAL A 437 -7.95 15.24 -18.30
C VAL A 437 -7.52 13.83 -18.66
N GLU A 438 -8.06 13.25 -19.73
CA GLU A 438 -7.73 11.88 -20.16
C GLU A 438 -6.32 11.83 -20.78
N GLY A 439 -5.92 12.85 -21.54
CA GLY A 439 -4.54 12.98 -22.00
C GLY A 439 -3.53 13.24 -20.87
N GLY A 440 -3.92 14.06 -19.88
CA GLY A 440 -3.13 14.24 -18.66
C GLY A 440 -2.98 12.95 -17.84
N PHE A 441 -4.03 12.12 -17.81
CA PHE A 441 -3.99 10.79 -17.19
C PHE A 441 -3.01 9.86 -17.91
N ILE A 442 -3.04 9.81 -19.25
CA ILE A 442 -2.07 9.02 -20.04
C ILE A 442 -0.64 9.47 -19.74
N ARG A 443 -0.40 10.79 -19.65
CA ARG A 443 0.91 11.33 -19.25
C ARG A 443 1.31 10.89 -17.84
N ALA A 444 0.40 10.94 -16.88
CA ALA A 444 0.67 10.53 -15.50
C ALA A 444 1.01 9.03 -15.39
N VAL A 445 0.39 8.17 -16.21
CA VAL A 445 0.71 6.73 -16.29
C VAL A 445 2.14 6.53 -16.85
N VAL A 446 2.47 7.19 -17.95
CA VAL A 446 3.73 7.00 -18.68
C VAL A 446 4.91 7.66 -17.96
N ALA A 447 4.81 8.96 -17.66
CA ALA A 447 5.88 9.74 -17.03
C ALA A 447 5.98 9.51 -15.52
N GLY A 448 4.99 8.86 -14.91
CA GLY A 448 5.01 8.45 -13.51
C GLY A 448 5.44 6.98 -13.38
N PRO A 449 4.53 6.06 -12.99
CA PRO A 449 4.89 4.68 -12.65
C PRO A 449 5.69 3.91 -13.72
N LEU A 450 5.36 4.03 -15.02
CA LEU A 450 6.13 3.30 -16.03
C LEU A 450 7.58 3.80 -16.13
N HIS A 451 7.76 5.11 -16.14
CA HIS A 451 9.09 5.72 -16.08
C HIS A 451 9.84 5.36 -14.80
N TRP A 452 9.20 5.48 -13.63
CA TRP A 452 9.83 5.16 -12.34
C TRP A 452 10.27 3.71 -12.27
N LEU A 453 9.49 2.77 -12.81
CA LEU A 453 9.86 1.35 -12.87
C LEU A 453 11.02 1.07 -13.84
N GLY A 454 11.51 2.08 -14.59
CA GLY A 454 12.57 1.95 -15.58
C GLY A 454 12.12 1.26 -16.88
N LEU A 455 10.82 1.28 -17.14
CA LEU A 455 10.21 0.69 -18.32
C LEU A 455 10.21 1.67 -19.50
N ILE A 456 10.27 2.97 -19.21
CA ILE A 456 10.19 4.02 -20.22
C ILE A 456 11.18 5.12 -19.90
N ASP A 457 11.94 5.55 -20.90
CA ASP A 457 12.76 6.75 -20.84
C ASP A 457 11.95 7.98 -21.25
N LEU A 458 12.25 9.13 -20.65
CA LEU A 458 11.68 10.43 -20.99
C LEU A 458 12.77 11.33 -21.60
N ASP A 459 12.38 12.23 -22.50
CA ASP A 459 13.30 13.19 -23.13
C ASP A 459 13.78 14.25 -22.13
N HIS A 460 12.90 14.64 -21.21
CA HIS A 460 13.15 15.57 -20.12
C HIS A 460 12.45 15.11 -18.83
N GLU A 461 13.03 15.42 -17.67
CA GLU A 461 12.45 15.11 -16.36
C GLU A 461 11.19 15.95 -16.08
N GLU A 462 11.24 17.25 -16.39
CA GLU A 462 10.11 18.17 -16.19
C GLU A 462 9.41 18.47 -17.52
N GLY A 463 8.11 18.16 -17.60
CA GLY A 463 7.28 18.45 -18.76
C GLY A 463 7.67 17.70 -20.05
N PRO A 464 7.82 16.36 -20.01
CA PRO A 464 8.30 15.59 -21.15
C PRO A 464 7.40 15.71 -22.40
N GLY A 465 8.06 15.86 -23.55
CA GLY A 465 7.44 15.96 -24.88
C GLY A 465 7.35 14.61 -25.59
N ALA A 466 8.32 13.74 -25.32
CA ALA A 466 8.46 12.41 -25.90
C ALA A 466 8.87 11.35 -24.87
N PHE A 467 8.70 10.09 -25.24
CA PHE A 467 9.07 8.94 -24.43
C PHE A 467 9.62 7.81 -25.29
N ARG A 468 10.38 6.88 -24.72
CA ARG A 468 10.93 5.71 -25.42
C ARG A 468 10.73 4.45 -24.59
N LEU A 469 10.19 3.40 -25.21
CA LEU A 469 10.05 2.09 -24.55
C LEU A 469 11.41 1.39 -24.50
N THR A 470 11.76 0.82 -23.35
CA THR A 470 12.92 -0.06 -23.22
C THR A 470 12.58 -1.48 -23.73
N ASN A 471 13.58 -2.25 -24.18
CA ASN A 471 13.36 -3.64 -24.63
C ASN A 471 12.75 -4.53 -23.55
N ASP A 472 13.06 -4.25 -22.28
CA ASP A 472 12.61 -5.04 -21.14
C ASP A 472 11.11 -4.98 -20.91
N VAL A 473 10.45 -3.91 -21.37
CA VAL A 473 9.01 -3.70 -21.15
C VAL A 473 8.18 -4.87 -21.64
N LEU A 474 8.49 -5.38 -22.82
CA LEU A 474 7.69 -6.44 -23.42
C LEU A 474 7.89 -7.77 -22.69
N SER A 475 9.11 -8.08 -22.24
CA SER A 475 9.38 -9.29 -21.46
C SER A 475 8.80 -9.22 -20.04
N VAL A 476 8.80 -8.02 -19.43
CA VAL A 476 8.17 -7.76 -18.13
C VAL A 476 6.64 -7.88 -18.25
N ALA A 477 6.04 -7.34 -19.31
CA ALA A 477 4.59 -7.35 -19.53
C ALA A 477 4.05 -8.71 -19.99
N ALA A 478 4.80 -9.47 -20.80
CA ALA A 478 4.38 -10.76 -21.35
C ALA A 478 4.31 -11.89 -20.30
N ASN A 479 4.83 -11.67 -19.09
CA ASN A 479 4.86 -12.65 -18.01
C ASN A 479 5.47 -13.99 -18.42
N GLU A 480 6.43 -13.96 -19.36
CA GLU A 480 7.21 -15.13 -19.71
C GLU A 480 8.12 -15.49 -18.54
N GLN A 481 8.24 -16.80 -18.26
CA GLN A 481 9.20 -17.28 -17.28
C GLN A 481 10.59 -16.82 -17.73
N PRO A 482 11.35 -16.09 -16.88
CA PRO A 482 12.69 -15.71 -17.23
C PRO A 482 13.47 -16.99 -17.53
N VAL A 483 13.95 -17.11 -18.78
CA VAL A 483 14.95 -18.14 -19.12
C VAL A 483 16.11 -17.90 -18.16
N THR A 484 16.39 -18.90 -17.33
CA THR A 484 17.38 -18.91 -16.26
C THR A 484 18.78 -18.59 -16.79
N HIS A 485 19.14 -17.31 -16.86
CA HIS A 485 20.51 -16.85 -17.02
C HIS A 485 20.66 -15.49 -16.34
N ASP A 486 20.93 -15.55 -15.04
CA ASP A 486 22.17 -15.01 -14.47
C ASP A 486 22.20 -15.42 -13.00
N GLU A 487 23.27 -16.11 -12.61
CA GLU A 487 23.63 -16.23 -11.19
C GLU A 487 23.58 -14.81 -10.61
N THR A 488 22.88 -14.61 -9.50
CA THR A 488 22.85 -13.32 -8.85
C THR A 488 24.30 -12.95 -8.55
N THR A 489 24.93 -12.11 -9.36
CA THR A 489 26.31 -11.68 -9.10
C THR A 489 26.21 -10.82 -7.86
N TRP A 490 26.60 -11.37 -6.70
CA TRP A 490 26.49 -10.68 -5.41
C TRP A 490 27.29 -9.37 -5.39
N GLY A 491 28.20 -9.20 -6.35
CA GLY A 491 29.26 -8.21 -6.38
C GLY A 491 30.54 -8.82 -5.81
N ARG A 492 31.66 -8.10 -5.89
CA ARG A 492 32.91 -8.51 -5.24
C ARG A 492 33.01 -7.81 -3.89
N LEU A 493 32.85 -8.55 -2.80
CA LEU A 493 33.10 -8.04 -1.45
C LEU A 493 34.57 -8.22 -1.08
N ILE A 494 35.19 -7.17 -0.55
CA ILE A 494 36.53 -7.22 0.04
C ILE A 494 36.37 -7.03 1.55
N VAL A 495 36.75 -8.05 2.31
CA VAL A 495 36.78 -8.01 3.78
C VAL A 495 38.20 -7.68 4.23
N GLN A 496 38.40 -6.52 4.85
CA GLN A 496 39.71 -6.06 5.29
C GLN A 496 39.99 -6.46 6.75
N PRO A 497 41.26 -6.70 7.13
CA PRO A 497 41.64 -7.01 8.51
C PRO A 497 41.32 -5.89 9.52
N ASN A 498 41.07 -4.66 9.08
CA ASN A 498 40.65 -3.54 9.93
C ASN A 498 39.13 -3.50 10.19
N PHE A 499 38.38 -4.56 9.83
CA PHE A 499 36.93 -4.69 9.92
C PHE A 499 36.12 -3.81 8.95
N GLU A 500 36.77 -3.24 7.93
CA GLU A 500 36.08 -2.58 6.84
C GLU A 500 35.66 -3.59 5.77
N LEU A 501 34.43 -3.46 5.29
CA LEU A 501 33.87 -4.25 4.20
C LEU A 501 33.65 -3.31 3.02
N VAL A 502 34.23 -3.65 1.88
CA VAL A 502 34.18 -2.84 0.66
C VAL A 502 33.53 -3.66 -0.43
N ALA A 503 32.29 -3.33 -0.78
CA ALA A 503 31.57 -3.97 -1.87
C ALA A 503 31.72 -3.15 -3.15
N LEU A 504 32.35 -3.75 -4.16
CA LEU A 504 32.62 -3.14 -5.46
C LEU A 504 31.43 -3.35 -6.41
N ALA A 505 31.06 -2.31 -7.14
CA ALA A 505 29.97 -2.35 -8.11
C ALA A 505 30.24 -3.38 -9.23
N PRO A 506 29.20 -4.06 -9.77
CA PRO A 506 27.79 -3.99 -9.36
C PRO A 506 27.55 -4.69 -8.02
N VAL A 507 26.90 -4.01 -7.07
CA VAL A 507 26.58 -4.56 -5.74
C VAL A 507 25.11 -4.95 -5.70
N SER A 508 24.81 -6.22 -5.41
CA SER A 508 23.43 -6.67 -5.29
C SER A 508 22.73 -6.04 -4.09
N GLU A 509 21.43 -5.69 -4.21
CA GLU A 509 20.66 -5.22 -3.06
C GLU A 509 20.54 -6.29 -1.97
N LEU A 510 20.51 -7.58 -2.34
CA LEU A 510 20.51 -8.68 -1.37
C LEU A 510 21.73 -8.62 -0.45
N LEU A 511 22.94 -8.47 -1.02
CA LEU A 511 24.16 -8.38 -0.22
C LEU A 511 24.06 -7.21 0.75
N LEU A 512 23.52 -6.09 0.32
CA LEU A 512 23.42 -4.89 1.15
C LEU A 512 22.37 -5.03 2.26
N VAL A 513 21.24 -5.68 1.97
CA VAL A 513 20.27 -6.11 3.00
C VAL A 513 20.96 -7.00 4.04
N GLN A 514 21.81 -7.94 3.61
CA GLN A 514 22.53 -8.82 4.53
C GLN A 514 23.56 -8.04 5.37
N LEU A 515 24.35 -7.16 4.75
CA LEU A 515 25.34 -6.35 5.44
C LEU A 515 24.71 -5.40 6.47
N ASP A 516 23.58 -4.76 6.14
CA ASP A 516 22.84 -3.88 7.05
C ASP A 516 22.40 -4.57 8.36
N ARG A 517 22.29 -5.91 8.38
CA ARG A 517 21.88 -6.65 9.57
C ARG A 517 22.97 -6.74 10.63
N PHE A 518 24.24 -6.67 10.24
CA PHE A 518 25.36 -6.93 11.15
C PHE A 518 26.56 -5.97 11.01
N ALA A 519 26.54 -5.05 10.05
CA ALA A 519 27.58 -4.06 9.86
C ALA A 519 26.98 -2.63 9.83
N GLU A 520 27.78 -1.65 10.22
CA GLU A 520 27.43 -0.23 10.14
C GLU A 520 27.76 0.30 8.75
N ARG A 521 26.81 0.97 8.11
CA ARG A 521 27.01 1.61 6.82
C ARG A 521 27.82 2.89 6.97
N VAL A 522 28.89 3.00 6.19
CA VAL A 522 29.75 4.19 6.12
C VAL A 522 29.43 5.03 4.88
N SER A 523 29.35 4.40 3.70
CA SER A 523 29.01 5.06 2.43
C SER A 523 28.32 4.09 1.47
N LEU A 524 27.47 4.62 0.59
CA LEU A 524 26.76 3.87 -0.46
C LEU A 524 26.84 4.55 -1.83
N GLU A 525 27.84 5.41 -2.05
CA GLU A 525 28.02 6.14 -3.32
C GLU A 525 28.53 5.20 -4.43
N HIS A 526 29.74 5.42 -4.93
CA HIS A 526 30.34 4.60 -6.00
C HIS A 526 30.81 3.23 -5.49
N ILE A 527 31.15 3.14 -4.21
CA ILE A 527 31.59 1.93 -3.52
C ILE A 527 30.83 1.84 -2.22
N ALA A 528 30.19 0.70 -1.97
CA ALA A 528 29.49 0.46 -0.73
C ALA A 528 30.52 0.10 0.36
N GLN A 529 30.61 0.95 1.38
CA GLN A 529 31.54 0.81 2.49
C GLN A 529 30.76 0.56 3.78
N TYR A 530 31.16 -0.50 4.47
CA TYR A 530 30.60 -0.91 5.75
C TYR A 530 31.71 -1.15 6.76
N ARG A 531 31.37 -1.07 8.03
CA ARG A 531 32.27 -1.36 9.13
C ARG A 531 31.63 -2.33 10.10
N VAL A 532 32.34 -3.41 10.39
CA VAL A 532 31.93 -4.34 11.44
C VAL A 532 32.49 -3.82 12.76
N THR A 533 31.60 -3.59 13.72
CA THR A 533 31.94 -3.20 15.09
C THR A 533 31.40 -4.22 16.08
N LYS A 534 32.00 -4.30 17.27
CA LYS A 534 31.46 -5.13 18.36
C LYS A 534 29.99 -4.79 18.65
N ALA A 535 29.61 -3.50 18.61
CA ALA A 535 28.25 -3.05 18.85
C ALA A 535 27.29 -3.51 17.74
N SER A 536 27.69 -3.42 16.46
CA SER A 536 26.89 -3.91 15.33
C SER A 536 26.63 -5.42 15.41
N ILE A 537 27.67 -6.22 15.73
CA ILE A 537 27.56 -7.67 15.87
C ILE A 537 26.73 -8.05 17.10
N THR A 538 26.92 -7.36 18.23
CA THR A 538 26.10 -7.60 19.42
C THR A 538 24.61 -7.37 19.12
N ARG A 539 24.28 -6.28 18.40
CA ARG A 539 22.89 -6.01 17.96
C ARG A 539 22.37 -7.08 17.02
N ALA A 540 23.19 -7.56 16.08
CA ALA A 540 22.83 -8.61 15.15
C ALA A 540 22.48 -9.92 15.88
N ILE A 541 23.30 -10.28 16.87
CA ILE A 541 23.13 -11.51 17.66
C ILE A 541 21.92 -11.44 18.57
N GLN A 542 21.67 -10.28 19.19
CA GLN A 542 20.42 -10.03 19.93
C GLN A 542 19.17 -10.16 19.05
N ARG A 543 19.30 -10.03 17.72
CA ARG A 543 18.24 -10.23 16.71
C ARG A 543 18.23 -11.65 16.13
N GLY A 544 18.98 -12.59 16.72
CA GLY A 544 18.98 -14.01 16.34
C GLY A 544 19.98 -14.41 15.25
N LEU A 545 20.96 -13.57 14.91
CA LEU A 545 22.07 -13.97 14.03
C LEU A 545 23.17 -14.70 14.81
N HIS A 546 23.89 -15.60 14.12
CA HIS A 546 25.06 -16.29 14.66
C HIS A 546 26.35 -15.88 13.95
N ALA A 547 27.49 -15.97 14.64
CA ALA A 547 28.79 -15.63 14.03
C ALA A 547 29.09 -16.51 12.81
N GLU A 548 28.72 -17.79 12.85
CA GLU A 548 28.88 -18.72 11.72
C GLU A 548 28.07 -18.28 10.50
N GLN A 549 26.83 -17.82 10.69
CA GLN A 549 25.99 -17.30 9.60
C GLN A 549 26.60 -16.04 8.98
N ILE A 550 27.10 -15.13 9.83
CA ILE A 550 27.77 -13.90 9.38
C ILE A 550 29.05 -14.25 8.59
N GLN A 551 29.86 -15.19 9.08
CA GLN A 551 31.06 -15.67 8.38
C GLN A 551 30.69 -16.23 7.01
N LYS A 552 29.70 -17.12 6.94
CA LYS A 552 29.25 -17.72 5.68
C LYS A 552 28.81 -16.68 4.66
N VAL A 553 28.06 -15.66 5.08
CA VAL A 553 27.66 -14.55 4.21
C VAL A 553 28.88 -13.79 3.69
N LEU A 554 29.84 -13.46 4.55
CA LEU A 554 31.04 -12.73 4.16
C LEU A 554 31.93 -13.55 3.22
N GLU A 555 32.13 -14.84 3.50
CA GLU A 555 32.95 -15.74 2.68
C GLU A 555 32.31 -15.97 1.30
N GLN A 556 30.99 -16.18 1.26
CA GLN A 556 30.25 -16.33 0.01
C GLN A 556 30.34 -15.05 -0.85
N ALA A 557 30.18 -13.88 -0.22
CA ALA A 557 30.28 -12.59 -0.92
C ALA A 557 31.70 -12.22 -1.34
N ALA A 558 32.72 -12.66 -0.60
CA ALA A 558 34.13 -12.43 -0.92
C ALA A 558 34.68 -13.41 -1.96
N GLY A 559 34.03 -14.56 -2.15
CA GLY A 559 34.50 -15.64 -3.03
C GLY A 559 35.68 -16.42 -2.45
N GLY A 560 35.84 -16.43 -1.12
CA GLY A 560 36.96 -17.07 -0.44
C GLY A 560 36.96 -16.84 1.08
N GLU A 561 37.98 -17.36 1.75
CA GLU A 561 38.13 -17.21 3.21
C GLU A 561 38.34 -15.74 3.61
N ILE A 562 37.69 -15.32 4.70
CA ILE A 562 37.88 -13.99 5.29
C ILE A 562 39.12 -13.94 6.20
N PRO A 563 39.70 -12.74 6.48
CA PRO A 563 40.85 -12.61 7.37
C PRO A 563 40.64 -13.28 8.73
N GLN A 564 41.67 -14.02 9.20
CA GLN A 564 41.60 -14.82 10.43
C GLN A 564 41.21 -14.01 11.67
N ASN A 565 41.67 -12.76 11.76
CA ASN A 565 41.34 -11.88 12.88
C ASN A 565 39.86 -11.49 12.91
N VAL A 566 39.24 -11.25 11.75
CA VAL A 566 37.80 -10.98 11.64
C VAL A 566 37.00 -12.21 12.10
N ARG A 567 37.36 -13.41 11.60
CA ARG A 567 36.72 -14.67 11.99
C ARG A 567 36.78 -14.90 13.51
N TYR A 568 37.96 -14.73 14.11
CA TYR A 568 38.15 -14.89 15.55
C TYR A 568 37.33 -13.87 16.35
N SER A 569 37.35 -12.59 15.95
CA SER A 569 36.61 -11.55 16.63
C SER A 569 35.10 -11.73 16.57
N LEU A 570 34.54 -12.23 15.46
CA LEU A 570 33.11 -12.53 15.35
C LEU A 570 32.67 -13.58 16.38
N VAL A 571 33.43 -14.67 16.53
CA VAL A 571 33.14 -15.74 17.51
C VAL A 571 33.26 -15.21 18.94
N GLU A 572 34.32 -14.47 19.24
CA GLU A 572 34.52 -13.92 20.59
C GLU A 572 33.44 -12.89 20.96
N TRP A 573 33.02 -12.05 20.01
CA TRP A 573 31.91 -11.11 20.25
C TRP A 573 30.57 -11.83 20.45
N GLU A 574 30.29 -12.93 19.74
CA GLU A 574 29.11 -13.75 20.02
C GLU A 574 29.15 -14.35 21.42
N ARG A 575 30.28 -14.94 21.79
CA ARG A 575 30.48 -15.51 23.13
C ARG A 575 30.25 -14.47 24.23
N GLN A 576 30.72 -13.24 24.04
CA GLN A 576 30.51 -12.15 24.99
C GLN A 576 29.06 -11.66 25.02
N ALA A 577 28.42 -11.54 23.85
CA ALA A 577 27.02 -11.10 23.74
C ALA A 577 26.03 -12.10 24.37
N ARG A 578 26.32 -13.40 24.25
CA ARG A 578 25.48 -14.50 24.77
C ARG A 578 25.93 -15.01 26.14
N ARG A 579 26.76 -14.25 26.87
CA ARG A 579 27.16 -14.59 28.25
C ARG A 579 25.96 -14.64 29.20
N ILE A 580 24.91 -13.88 28.90
CA ILE A 580 23.66 -13.82 29.66
C ILE A 580 22.53 -13.94 28.62
N GLU A 581 21.66 -14.95 28.79
CA GLU A 581 20.47 -15.12 27.95
C GLU A 581 19.22 -14.86 28.79
N ILE A 582 18.37 -13.96 28.30
CA ILE A 582 17.08 -13.64 28.91
C ILE A 582 16.00 -14.25 28.02
N TRP A 583 15.18 -15.12 28.61
CA TRP A 583 14.05 -15.77 27.95
C TRP A 583 12.77 -15.07 28.42
N GLN A 584 12.08 -14.37 27.51
CA GLN A 584 10.89 -13.59 27.86
C GLN A 584 9.64 -14.46 28.07
N GLU A 585 9.57 -15.59 27.36
CA GLU A 585 8.42 -16.49 27.40
C GLU A 585 8.93 -17.93 27.60
N ALA A 586 8.57 -18.53 28.72
CA ALA A 586 8.83 -19.93 29.03
C ALA A 586 7.55 -20.56 29.57
N ILE A 587 7.21 -21.75 29.08
CA ILE A 587 6.07 -22.50 29.59
C ILE A 587 6.59 -23.41 30.69
N LEU A 588 6.04 -23.22 31.88
CA LEU A 588 6.40 -23.97 33.07
C LEU A 588 5.24 -24.88 33.45
N LEU A 589 5.56 -26.14 33.78
CA LEU A 589 4.64 -27.08 34.42
C LEU A 589 5.09 -27.24 35.87
N GLU A 590 4.22 -26.86 36.80
CA GLU A 590 4.41 -27.07 38.23
C GLU A 590 3.39 -28.09 38.75
N VAL A 591 3.83 -28.97 39.65
CA VAL A 591 3.00 -30.02 40.25
C VAL A 591 2.93 -29.88 41.76
N ASP A 592 1.97 -30.55 42.40
CA ASP A 592 1.80 -30.61 43.86
C ASP A 592 2.79 -31.56 44.55
N GLU A 593 3.17 -32.66 43.91
CA GLU A 593 4.04 -33.69 44.47
C GLU A 593 5.24 -34.00 43.57
N GLU A 594 6.42 -34.22 44.16
CA GLU A 594 7.64 -34.48 43.41
C GLU A 594 7.57 -35.79 42.61
N GLU A 595 6.92 -36.82 43.15
CA GLU A 595 6.83 -38.14 42.54
C GLU A 595 6.18 -38.10 41.15
N LEU A 596 5.26 -37.15 40.91
CA LEU A 596 4.63 -36.99 39.61
C LEU A 596 5.65 -36.56 38.55
N VAL A 597 6.59 -35.67 38.86
CA VAL A 597 7.66 -35.29 37.93
C VAL A 597 8.60 -36.46 37.69
N ASP A 598 8.93 -37.23 38.73
CA ASP A 598 9.78 -38.41 38.60
C ASP A 598 9.14 -39.45 37.66
N ASP A 599 7.86 -39.75 37.83
CA ASP A 599 7.11 -40.66 36.97
C ASP A 599 7.01 -40.15 35.52
N LEU A 600 6.85 -38.84 35.32
CA LEU A 600 6.82 -38.20 34.00
C LEU A 600 8.18 -38.28 33.30
N PHE A 601 9.30 -38.24 34.02
CA PHE A 601 10.64 -38.36 33.45
C PHE A 601 11.14 -39.81 33.31
N ALA A 602 10.52 -40.76 34.02
CA ALA A 602 10.86 -42.19 33.97
C ALA A 602 10.40 -42.87 32.66
N HIS A 603 9.31 -42.40 32.06
CA HIS A 603 8.77 -42.97 30.81
C HIS A 603 9.30 -42.23 29.57
N GLU A 604 9.82 -42.97 28.58
CA GLU A 604 10.44 -42.37 27.38
C GLU A 604 9.45 -41.55 26.54
N GLU A 605 8.19 -41.99 26.46
CA GLU A 605 7.13 -41.31 25.71
C GLU A 605 6.79 -39.93 26.27
N THR A 606 6.75 -39.80 27.61
CA THR A 606 6.45 -38.53 28.28
C THR A 606 7.68 -37.64 28.39
N ARG A 607 8.86 -38.23 28.64
CA ARG A 607 10.13 -37.50 28.74
C ARG A 607 10.42 -36.65 27.50
N LYS A 608 10.07 -37.14 26.30
CA LYS A 608 10.25 -36.42 25.02
C LYS A 608 9.44 -35.13 24.91
N LEU A 609 8.37 -34.98 25.71
CA LEU A 609 7.51 -33.80 25.71
C LEU A 609 8.11 -32.64 26.53
N PHE A 610 8.98 -32.96 27.50
CA PHE A 610 9.60 -32.02 28.41
C PHE A 610 11.03 -31.65 27.99
N LYS A 611 11.44 -30.41 28.26
CA LYS A 611 12.78 -29.92 27.89
C LYS A 611 13.80 -30.18 28.98
N ARG A 612 13.57 -29.62 30.17
CA ARG A 612 14.42 -29.75 31.35
C ARG A 612 13.60 -29.69 32.63
N ARG A 613 14.04 -30.40 33.65
CA ARG A 613 13.56 -30.23 35.04
C ARG A 613 14.31 -29.04 35.65
N LEU A 614 13.59 -28.00 36.05
CA LEU A 614 14.15 -26.77 36.61
C LEU A 614 14.28 -26.86 38.14
N ALA A 615 13.31 -27.51 38.78
CA ALA A 615 13.29 -27.82 40.22
C ALA A 615 12.58 -29.16 40.45
N PRO A 616 12.58 -29.71 41.68
CA PRO A 616 11.90 -30.97 41.99
C PRO A 616 10.46 -31.06 41.47
N ARG A 617 9.67 -29.99 41.63
CA ARG A 617 8.27 -29.89 41.21
C ARG A 617 8.03 -29.02 39.96
N LEU A 618 9.09 -28.52 39.31
CA LEU A 618 8.98 -27.52 38.22
C LEU A 618 9.74 -27.96 36.95
N VAL A 619 9.05 -27.96 35.81
CA VAL A 619 9.55 -28.48 34.54
C VAL A 619 9.31 -27.48 33.40
N GLU A 620 10.28 -27.32 32.49
CA GLU A 620 10.09 -26.54 31.25
C GLU A 620 9.42 -27.39 30.16
N VAL A 621 8.37 -26.83 29.57
CA VAL A 621 7.67 -27.38 28.41
C VAL A 621 7.96 -26.53 27.18
N ALA A 622 8.26 -27.15 26.03
CA ALA A 622 8.39 -26.43 24.78
C ALA A 622 7.00 -25.99 24.27
N PRO A 623 6.82 -24.76 23.73
CA PRO A 623 5.52 -24.29 23.26
C PRO A 623 4.81 -25.24 22.30
N GLN A 624 5.56 -25.84 21.37
CA GLN A 624 5.06 -26.81 20.39
C GLN A 624 4.57 -28.13 21.00
N HIS A 625 4.95 -28.46 22.23
CA HIS A 625 4.54 -29.68 22.92
C HIS A 625 3.41 -29.45 23.94
N LEU A 626 2.98 -28.20 24.17
CA LEU A 626 1.98 -27.87 25.17
C LEU A 626 0.70 -28.70 25.02
N GLU A 627 0.11 -28.74 23.82
CA GLU A 627 -1.12 -29.50 23.57
C GLU A 627 -0.92 -31.01 23.78
N ALA A 628 0.27 -31.53 23.44
CA ALA A 628 0.60 -32.93 23.64
C ALA A 628 0.75 -33.27 25.13
N VAL A 629 1.36 -32.38 25.91
CA VAL A 629 1.43 -32.50 27.37
C VAL A 629 0.05 -32.46 27.99
N GLN A 630 -0.82 -31.53 27.59
CA GLN A 630 -2.20 -31.45 28.11
C GLN A 630 -2.99 -32.73 27.81
N ARG A 631 -2.93 -33.23 26.57
CA ARG A 631 -3.58 -34.50 26.20
C ARG A 631 -3.05 -35.68 27.00
N MET A 632 -1.73 -35.74 27.22
CA MET A 632 -1.10 -36.80 28.01
C MET A 632 -1.56 -36.74 29.48
N LEU A 633 -1.60 -35.56 30.09
CA LEU A 633 -2.10 -35.37 31.44
C LEU A 633 -3.57 -35.80 31.56
N TRP A 634 -4.42 -35.40 30.61
CA TRP A 634 -5.82 -35.82 30.57
C TRP A 634 -6.00 -37.33 30.46
N GLN A 635 -5.21 -38.01 29.62
CA GLN A 635 -5.24 -39.47 29.49
C GLN A 635 -4.83 -40.18 30.78
N ARG A 636 -3.99 -39.54 31.60
CA ARG A 636 -3.59 -40.02 32.92
C ARG A 636 -4.49 -39.49 34.06
N ASN A 637 -5.64 -38.89 33.73
CA ASN A 637 -6.62 -38.31 34.66
C ASN A 637 -6.12 -37.09 35.48
N TYR A 638 -5.10 -36.38 34.99
CA TYR A 638 -4.67 -35.09 35.54
C TYR A 638 -5.30 -33.94 34.74
N LEU A 639 -5.91 -32.96 35.43
CA LEU A 639 -6.54 -31.79 34.81
C LEU A 639 -5.72 -30.54 35.13
N PRO A 640 -4.79 -30.11 34.25
CA PRO A 640 -3.93 -28.96 34.53
C PRO A 640 -4.72 -27.64 34.43
N ALA A 641 -4.52 -26.76 35.41
CA ALA A 641 -4.91 -25.36 35.32
C ALA A 641 -3.90 -24.57 34.46
N LEU A 642 -4.38 -23.59 33.70
CA LEU A 642 -3.53 -22.69 32.92
C LEU A 642 -3.51 -21.32 33.60
N SER A 643 -2.43 -21.01 34.32
CA SER A 643 -2.21 -19.65 34.82
C SER A 643 -1.45 -18.82 33.78
N THR A 644 -1.80 -17.54 33.68
CA THR A 644 -1.08 -16.53 32.91
C THR A 644 -0.52 -15.49 33.87
N VAL A 645 0.63 -14.91 33.54
CA VAL A 645 1.22 -13.79 34.30
C VAL A 645 0.13 -12.77 34.63
N PRO A 646 -0.09 -12.41 35.91
CA PRO A 646 -1.04 -11.38 36.28
C PRO A 646 -0.67 -10.09 35.57
N ALA A 647 -1.43 -9.71 34.53
CA ALA A 647 -1.16 -8.51 33.78
C ALA A 647 -1.31 -7.30 34.72
N GLN A 648 -0.22 -6.57 34.95
CA GLN A 648 -0.31 -5.22 35.52
C GLN A 648 -0.88 -4.28 34.45
N GLU A 649 -2.15 -4.45 34.06
CA GLU A 649 -2.77 -3.58 33.05
C GLU A 649 -3.68 -2.53 33.71
N THR A 650 -3.21 -1.29 33.63
CA THR A 650 -4.02 -0.15 33.19
C THR A 650 -4.69 -0.51 31.86
N ASN A 651 -5.91 -1.05 31.89
CA ASN A 651 -6.72 -1.27 30.70
C ASN A 651 -7.75 -0.16 30.51
N ASP A 652 -7.63 0.55 29.39
CA ASP A 652 -8.58 1.53 28.83
C ASP A 652 -9.80 0.83 28.17
N THR A 653 -9.95 -0.48 28.36
CA THR A 653 -10.96 -1.33 27.70
C THR A 653 -11.94 -1.98 28.66
N GLY A 654 -12.21 -1.40 29.84
CA GLY A 654 -13.44 -1.61 30.63
C GLY A 654 -13.86 -3.05 31.01
N ARG A 655 -13.06 -4.09 30.71
CA ARG A 655 -13.28 -5.47 31.16
C ARG A 655 -12.30 -5.73 32.28
N ALA A 656 -12.82 -5.69 33.52
CA ALA A 656 -12.08 -6.10 34.69
C ALA A 656 -11.58 -7.54 34.50
N THR A 657 -10.27 -7.74 34.62
CA THR A 657 -9.69 -9.07 34.78
C THR A 657 -10.28 -9.70 36.03
N THR A 658 -10.96 -10.84 35.90
CA THR A 658 -11.39 -11.64 37.04
C THR A 658 -10.14 -12.21 37.70
N HIS A 659 -9.69 -11.61 38.80
CA HIS A 659 -8.58 -12.15 39.59
C HIS A 659 -9.06 -13.39 40.35
N GLU A 660 -8.33 -14.49 40.25
CA GLU A 660 -8.61 -15.71 41.01
C GLU A 660 -7.97 -15.64 42.40
N ALA A 661 -8.76 -15.84 43.45
CA ALA A 661 -8.27 -15.86 44.81
C ALA A 661 -7.30 -17.04 45.01
N GLN A 662 -6.18 -16.78 45.70
CA GLN A 662 -5.11 -17.76 45.95
C GLN A 662 -5.07 -18.19 47.42
N TRP A 663 -5.44 -17.28 48.34
CA TRP A 663 -5.39 -17.52 49.78
C TRP A 663 -6.72 -17.26 50.47
N ARG A 664 -6.92 -17.86 51.63
CA ARG A 664 -7.87 -17.41 52.65
C ARG A 664 -7.10 -16.78 53.80
N LEU A 665 -7.36 -15.50 54.06
CA LEU A 665 -6.68 -14.75 55.11
C LEU A 665 -7.43 -14.88 56.43
N HIS A 666 -6.79 -15.48 57.43
CA HIS A 666 -7.33 -15.63 58.77
C HIS A 666 -7.12 -14.38 59.61
N GLU A 667 -7.90 -14.23 60.69
CA GLU A 667 -7.78 -13.06 61.57
C GLU A 667 -6.39 -12.95 62.19
N ASP A 668 -5.73 -14.05 62.50
CA ASP A 668 -4.38 -14.07 63.08
C ASP A 668 -3.24 -13.77 62.08
N GLY A 669 -3.58 -13.38 60.85
CA GLY A 669 -2.63 -13.04 59.79
C GLY A 669 -2.12 -14.24 58.99
N LEU A 670 -2.67 -15.44 59.23
CA LEU A 670 -2.26 -16.65 58.51
C LEU A 670 -2.90 -16.72 57.12
N LEU A 671 -2.08 -16.94 56.08
CA LEU A 671 -2.49 -17.06 54.69
C LEU A 671 -2.63 -18.53 54.30
N GLN A 672 -3.84 -19.07 54.44
CA GLN A 672 -4.12 -20.45 54.05
C GLN A 672 -4.20 -20.57 52.52
N PRO A 673 -3.41 -21.43 51.86
CA PRO A 673 -3.51 -21.66 50.43
C PRO A 673 -4.86 -22.32 50.06
N LEU A 674 -5.48 -21.88 48.97
CA LEU A 674 -6.70 -22.50 48.43
C LEU A 674 -6.40 -23.70 47.51
N TYR A 675 -5.21 -23.71 46.92
CA TYR A 675 -4.75 -24.70 45.94
C TYR A 675 -3.41 -25.30 46.36
N ALA A 676 -3.14 -26.54 45.92
CA ALA A 676 -1.88 -27.22 46.20
C ALA A 676 -0.67 -26.61 45.47
N VAL A 677 -0.93 -25.95 44.34
CA VAL A 677 0.03 -25.12 43.59
C VAL A 677 -0.60 -23.74 43.45
N LEU A 678 0.09 -22.73 43.94
CA LEU A 678 -0.33 -21.32 43.87
C LEU A 678 0.34 -20.63 42.68
N ASP A 679 -0.16 -19.46 42.31
CA ASP A 679 0.49 -18.64 41.29
C ASP A 679 1.90 -18.21 41.72
N LEU A 680 2.91 -18.66 40.96
CA LEU A 680 4.33 -18.41 41.20
C LEU A 680 4.67 -16.91 41.36
N TYR A 681 4.01 -16.03 40.59
CA TYR A 681 4.27 -14.60 40.64
C TYR A 681 3.68 -13.96 41.91
N LEU A 682 2.53 -14.47 42.37
CA LEU A 682 1.86 -13.95 43.55
C LEU A 682 2.54 -14.43 44.84
N ILE A 683 3.07 -15.66 44.86
CA ILE A 683 3.86 -16.18 46.00
C ILE A 683 5.05 -15.26 46.27
N ALA A 684 5.83 -14.94 45.24
CA ALA A 684 7.00 -14.07 45.37
C ALA A 684 6.66 -12.65 45.85
N GLU A 685 5.44 -12.17 45.61
CA GLU A 685 4.97 -10.87 46.12
C GLU A 685 4.56 -10.97 47.60
N VAL A 686 3.85 -12.05 47.98
CA VAL A 686 3.46 -12.33 49.39
C VAL A 686 4.68 -12.45 50.30
N GLU A 687 5.69 -13.21 49.87
CA GLU A 687 6.93 -13.44 50.62
C GLU A 687 7.70 -12.15 50.98
N ARG A 688 7.43 -11.03 50.28
CA ARG A 688 8.04 -9.74 50.60
C ARG A 688 7.51 -9.12 51.91
N PHE A 689 6.30 -9.47 52.32
CA PHE A 689 5.63 -8.88 53.49
C PHE A 689 5.05 -9.90 54.47
N SER A 690 5.28 -11.19 54.23
CA SER A 690 4.95 -12.30 55.13
C SER A 690 6.19 -13.10 55.50
N GLN A 691 6.06 -13.98 56.48
CA GLN A 691 7.07 -14.96 56.86
C GLN A 691 6.48 -16.36 56.94
N LEU A 692 7.29 -17.38 56.69
CA LEU A 692 6.85 -18.77 56.81
C LEU A 692 6.62 -19.12 58.29
N ASP A 693 5.44 -19.66 58.59
CA ASP A 693 5.08 -20.18 59.90
C ASP A 693 5.45 -21.66 59.99
N GLU A 694 6.38 -22.02 60.87
CA GLU A 694 6.94 -23.39 60.94
C GLU A 694 5.93 -24.44 61.41
N GLU A 695 4.90 -24.06 62.16
CA GLU A 695 3.87 -24.98 62.67
C GLU A 695 2.86 -25.36 61.58
N SER A 696 2.41 -24.39 60.78
CA SER A 696 1.43 -24.61 59.71
C SER A 696 2.03 -24.85 58.33
N GLY A 697 3.28 -24.42 58.10
CA GLY A 697 3.93 -24.39 56.80
C GLY A 697 3.38 -23.32 55.86
N TRP A 698 2.56 -22.38 56.35
CA TRP A 698 1.93 -21.32 55.55
C TRP A 698 2.60 -19.97 55.77
N GLN A 699 2.31 -19.02 54.88
CA GLN A 699 2.77 -17.64 55.07
C GLN A 699 1.93 -16.95 56.13
N ARG A 700 2.56 -16.17 57.00
CA ARG A 700 1.92 -15.39 58.06
C ARG A 700 2.39 -13.95 58.01
N ILE A 701 1.44 -13.03 58.12
CA ILE A 701 1.74 -11.60 58.24
C ILE A 701 1.89 -11.27 59.71
N THR A 702 3.08 -10.86 60.11
CA THR A 702 3.39 -10.37 61.45
C THR A 702 3.74 -8.88 61.41
N PRO A 703 3.77 -8.19 62.57
CA PRO A 703 4.23 -6.80 62.62
C PRO A 703 5.62 -6.64 62.00
N GLU A 704 6.54 -7.58 62.27
CA GLU A 704 7.92 -7.54 61.78
C GLU A 704 7.99 -7.79 60.27
N SER A 705 7.27 -8.79 59.75
CA SER A 705 7.26 -9.10 58.32
C SER A 705 6.64 -7.96 57.51
N LEU A 706 5.56 -7.36 58.02
CA LEU A 706 4.90 -6.23 57.37
C LEU A 706 5.81 -4.99 57.36
N GLN A 707 6.47 -4.68 58.48
CA GLN A 707 7.42 -3.56 58.54
C GLN A 707 8.61 -3.74 57.60
N SER A 708 9.11 -4.97 57.44
CA SER A 708 10.14 -5.28 56.45
C SER A 708 9.63 -5.05 55.03
N GLY A 709 8.44 -5.55 54.71
CA GLY A 709 7.84 -5.38 53.38
C GLY A 709 7.50 -3.93 53.02
N LEU A 710 7.24 -3.09 54.02
CA LEU A 710 7.01 -1.65 53.83
C LEU A 710 8.26 -0.86 53.42
N GLN A 711 9.46 -1.46 53.46
CA GLN A 711 10.67 -0.83 52.92
C GLN A 711 10.64 -0.75 51.39
N ASP A 712 10.07 -1.79 50.76
CA ASP A 712 10.02 -1.92 49.29
C ASP A 712 8.63 -1.57 48.71
N ASN A 713 7.58 -1.60 49.52
CA ASN A 713 6.18 -1.43 49.08
C ASN A 713 5.39 -0.46 49.98
N SER A 714 4.34 0.17 49.43
CA SER A 714 3.40 0.97 50.24
C SER A 714 2.35 0.11 50.93
N LEU A 715 1.87 0.52 52.11
CA LEU A 715 0.78 -0.15 52.80
C LEU A 715 -0.47 -0.27 51.92
N ALA A 716 -0.79 0.77 51.14
CA ALA A 716 -1.90 0.76 50.19
C ALA A 716 -1.75 -0.33 49.12
N THR A 717 -0.52 -0.58 48.64
CA THR A 717 -0.22 -1.63 47.66
C THR A 717 -0.47 -3.01 48.27
N ILE A 718 0.00 -3.26 49.49
CA ILE A 718 -0.15 -4.54 50.20
C ILE A 718 -1.63 -4.81 50.51
N LEU A 719 -2.36 -3.81 51.01
CA LEU A 719 -3.79 -3.93 51.28
C LEU A 719 -4.58 -4.23 50.01
N ARG A 720 -4.26 -3.55 48.89
CA ARG A 720 -4.89 -3.83 47.60
C ARG A 720 -4.59 -5.25 47.13
N PHE A 721 -3.34 -5.71 47.28
CA PHE A 721 -2.95 -7.08 46.94
C PHE A 721 -3.80 -8.10 47.71
N LEU A 722 -3.85 -7.98 49.04
CA LEU A 722 -4.61 -8.89 49.89
C LEU A 722 -6.11 -8.85 49.58
N GLN A 723 -6.66 -7.66 49.31
CA GLN A 723 -8.07 -7.51 48.95
C GLN A 723 -8.43 -8.20 47.62
N VAL A 724 -7.48 -8.27 46.68
CA VAL A 724 -7.69 -8.85 45.34
C VAL A 724 -7.46 -10.36 45.33
N TYR A 725 -6.44 -10.86 46.04
CA TYR A 725 -6.01 -12.25 45.95
C TYR A 725 -6.40 -13.13 47.15
N CYS A 726 -7.08 -12.57 48.16
CA CYS A 726 -7.66 -13.35 49.25
C CYS A 726 -9.17 -13.55 49.09
N ASP A 727 -9.64 -14.79 49.27
CA ASP A 727 -11.05 -15.14 49.34
C ASP A 727 -11.73 -14.42 50.50
N GLY A 728 -12.79 -13.68 50.21
CA GLY A 728 -13.49 -12.84 51.19
C GLY A 728 -12.79 -11.53 51.57
N GLY A 729 -11.62 -11.23 51.00
CA GLY A 729 -10.85 -10.02 51.29
C GLY A 729 -10.20 -10.01 52.68
N ILE A 730 -9.93 -8.82 53.22
CA ILE A 730 -9.25 -8.67 54.52
C ILE A 730 -10.28 -8.68 55.67
N PRO A 731 -10.12 -9.54 56.68
CA PRO A 731 -10.96 -9.49 57.89
C PRO A 731 -10.88 -8.12 58.58
N GLY A 732 -12.02 -7.55 58.97
CA GLY A 732 -12.08 -6.19 59.52
C GLY A 732 -11.23 -5.98 60.78
N SER A 733 -11.12 -7.00 61.63
CA SER A 733 -10.26 -7.01 62.82
C SER A 733 -8.77 -6.99 62.48
N LEU A 734 -8.37 -7.65 61.39
CA LEU A 734 -7.00 -7.69 60.90
C LEU A 734 -6.65 -6.42 60.10
N LEU A 735 -7.58 -5.85 59.33
CA LEU A 735 -7.35 -4.60 58.59
C LEU A 735 -6.91 -3.47 59.52
N ILE A 736 -7.51 -3.38 60.70
CA ILE A 736 -7.14 -2.42 61.74
C ILE A 736 -5.69 -2.65 62.20
N ARG A 737 -5.32 -3.91 62.47
CA ARG A 737 -3.96 -4.27 62.88
C ARG A 737 -2.92 -4.02 61.79
N LEU A 738 -3.21 -4.36 60.53
CA LEU A 738 -2.33 -4.06 59.39
C LEU A 738 -2.08 -2.55 59.26
N LYS A 739 -3.12 -1.73 59.46
CA LYS A 739 -2.98 -0.26 59.46
C LYS A 739 -2.14 0.25 60.64
N LEU A 740 -2.31 -0.31 61.84
CA LEU A 740 -1.48 0.05 63.00
C LEU A 740 -0.01 -0.35 62.77
N TRP A 741 0.24 -1.59 62.35
CA TRP A 741 1.58 -2.09 62.07
C TRP A 741 2.29 -1.29 60.97
N GLY A 742 1.54 -0.76 60.00
CA GLY A 742 2.04 0.05 58.89
C GLY A 742 1.96 1.57 59.08
N ARG A 743 1.70 2.08 60.29
CA ARG A 743 1.56 3.52 60.58
C ARG A 743 0.55 4.26 59.68
N GLY A 744 -0.55 3.59 59.37
CA GLY A 744 -1.62 4.10 58.51
C GLY A 744 -2.60 5.06 59.20
N TYR A 745 -2.37 5.38 60.48
CA TYR A 745 -3.14 6.34 61.26
C TYR A 745 -2.23 7.49 61.73
N ASP A 746 -2.71 8.73 61.63
CA ASP A 746 -1.95 9.92 62.05
C ASP A 746 -1.87 10.08 63.58
N ARG A 747 -2.85 9.51 64.32
CA ARG A 747 -2.87 9.41 65.79
C ARG A 747 -3.37 8.02 66.18
N GLU A 748 -2.67 7.37 67.10
CA GLU A 748 -2.96 6.00 67.56
C GLU A 748 -3.66 5.94 68.94
N GLU A 749 -3.78 7.10 69.60
CA GLU A 749 -4.39 7.28 70.92
C GLU A 749 -5.90 7.52 70.77
N ILE A 750 -6.69 6.71 71.48
CA ILE A 750 -8.14 6.89 71.60
C ILE A 750 -8.42 7.40 73.02
N ALA A 751 -8.85 8.66 73.14
CA ALA A 751 -9.31 9.23 74.40
C ALA A 751 -10.75 8.83 74.71
N VAL A 752 -11.02 8.43 75.95
CA VAL A 752 -12.36 8.00 76.40
C VAL A 752 -12.92 9.03 77.39
N GLU A 753 -13.75 9.96 76.91
CA GLU A 753 -14.37 10.97 77.77
C GLU A 753 -15.80 10.58 78.19
N THR A 754 -16.11 10.70 79.49
CA THR A 754 -17.45 10.38 80.07
C THR A 754 -18.24 11.63 80.48
N THR A 755 -18.03 12.74 79.77
CA THR A 755 -18.57 14.07 80.13
C THR A 755 -19.97 14.32 79.54
N PRO A 756 -20.91 14.95 80.27
CA PRO A 756 -22.21 15.31 79.71
C PRO A 756 -22.07 16.35 78.59
N MET A 757 -22.39 15.96 77.35
CA MET A 757 -22.32 16.86 76.19
C MET A 757 -23.64 17.58 75.93
N LEU A 758 -23.56 18.89 75.69
CA LEU A 758 -24.68 19.72 75.26
C LEU A 758 -24.61 19.95 73.73
N ARG A 759 -25.59 19.42 72.99
CA ARG A 759 -25.72 19.71 71.55
C ARG A 759 -26.49 21.01 71.34
N LEU A 760 -25.78 22.07 71.00
CA LEU A 760 -26.34 23.42 70.85
C LEU A 760 -26.12 23.95 69.41
N PRO A 761 -27.06 24.72 68.85
CA PRO A 761 -26.80 25.51 67.65
C PRO A 761 -25.67 26.52 67.90
N SER A 762 -24.87 26.82 66.88
CA SER A 762 -23.69 27.70 67.01
C SER A 762 -24.01 29.07 67.61
N GLN A 763 -25.16 29.64 67.24
CA GLN A 763 -25.64 30.92 67.78
C GLN A 763 -25.89 30.84 69.29
N VAL A 764 -26.52 29.75 69.75
CA VAL A 764 -26.87 29.53 71.16
C VAL A 764 -25.62 29.30 72.00
N LEU A 765 -24.63 28.56 71.47
CA LEU A 765 -23.35 28.39 72.16
C LEU A 765 -22.63 29.73 72.35
N GLN A 766 -22.63 30.58 71.33
CA GLN A 766 -21.99 31.89 71.37
C GLN A 766 -22.67 32.83 72.38
N ASP A 767 -24.00 32.77 72.48
CA ASP A 767 -24.75 33.52 73.49
C ASP A 767 -24.42 33.02 74.91
N LEU A 768 -24.38 31.69 75.13
CA LEU A 768 -24.06 31.09 76.43
C LEU A 768 -22.60 31.31 76.87
N GLN A 769 -21.65 31.40 75.94
CA GLN A 769 -20.26 31.75 76.24
C GLN A 769 -20.08 33.22 76.67
N ASN A 770 -21.03 34.10 76.33
CA ASN A 770 -21.01 35.51 76.73
C ASN A 770 -21.77 35.77 78.04
N ASP A 771 -22.50 34.78 78.56
CA ASP A 771 -23.19 34.86 79.84
C ASP A 771 -22.22 34.69 81.02
N GLN A 772 -22.22 35.63 81.97
CA GLN A 772 -21.24 35.66 83.07
C GLN A 772 -21.46 34.56 84.12
N GLU A 773 -22.67 34.02 84.25
CA GLU A 773 -22.99 32.94 85.19
C GLU A 773 -22.74 31.56 84.57
N ILE A 774 -23.06 31.40 83.28
CA ILE A 774 -22.96 30.11 82.58
C ILE A 774 -21.56 29.85 82.01
N ARG A 775 -20.85 30.88 81.53
CA ARG A 775 -19.49 30.75 80.98
C ARG A 775 -18.50 29.98 81.87
N PRO A 776 -18.40 30.19 83.19
CA PRO A 776 -17.48 29.42 84.03
C PRO A 776 -17.91 27.96 84.25
N LEU A 777 -19.16 27.59 83.90
CA LEU A 777 -19.69 26.24 83.99
C LEU A 777 -19.58 25.47 82.65
N LEU A 778 -19.30 26.14 81.55
CA LEU A 778 -19.06 25.52 80.25
C LEU A 778 -17.61 25.01 80.17
N GLY A 779 -17.43 23.76 79.76
CA GLY A 779 -16.11 23.20 79.42
C GLY A 779 -15.61 23.66 78.05
N ASP A 780 -14.47 23.11 77.63
CA ASP A 780 -13.89 23.41 76.32
C ASP A 780 -14.77 22.90 75.16
N GLU A 781 -14.80 23.66 74.05
CA GLU A 781 -15.46 23.21 72.83
C GLU A 781 -14.61 22.13 72.17
N VAL A 782 -15.22 20.98 71.88
CA VAL A 782 -14.51 19.87 71.21
C VAL A 782 -14.04 20.32 69.82
N GLU A 783 -12.75 20.15 69.54
CA GLU A 783 -12.13 20.49 68.24
C GLU A 783 -12.87 19.84 67.06
N ARG A 784 -13.07 20.59 65.98
CA ARG A 784 -13.77 20.13 64.76
C ARG A 784 -13.08 18.99 64.02
N GLU A 785 -11.82 18.72 64.31
CA GLU A 785 -11.04 17.67 63.64
C GLU A 785 -11.33 16.27 64.23
N SER A 786 -11.91 16.17 65.43
CA SER A 786 -12.21 14.91 66.11
C SER A 786 -13.68 14.48 65.89
N SER A 787 -13.90 13.28 65.39
CA SER A 787 -15.24 12.71 65.24
C SER A 787 -15.67 11.96 66.50
N LEU A 788 -16.62 12.51 67.27
CA LEU A 788 -17.15 11.87 68.46
C LEU A 788 -18.30 10.89 68.15
N VAL A 789 -18.29 9.74 68.82
CA VAL A 789 -19.32 8.70 68.68
C VAL A 789 -19.99 8.47 70.03
N ARG A 790 -21.32 8.60 70.10
CA ARG A 790 -22.09 8.25 71.30
C ARG A 790 -22.14 6.73 71.46
N VAL A 791 -21.71 6.25 72.62
CA VAL A 791 -21.77 4.84 73.04
C VAL A 791 -22.66 4.73 74.28
N GLU A 792 -23.55 3.74 74.32
CA GLU A 792 -24.36 3.49 75.52
C GLU A 792 -23.50 2.88 76.63
N ALA A 793 -23.76 3.27 77.89
CA ALA A 793 -22.87 2.98 79.02
C ALA A 793 -22.69 1.47 79.30
N ASP A 794 -23.68 0.65 78.94
CA ASP A 794 -23.66 -0.81 79.05
C ASP A 794 -22.78 -1.51 78.00
N GLN A 795 -22.47 -0.84 76.89
CA GLN A 795 -21.62 -1.38 75.82
C GLN A 795 -20.18 -0.85 75.85
N LEU A 796 -19.89 0.16 76.67
CA LEU A 796 -18.59 0.83 76.70
C LEU A 796 -17.44 -0.13 77.06
N GLU A 797 -17.55 -0.91 78.15
CA GLU A 797 -16.50 -1.86 78.56
C GLU A 797 -16.20 -2.90 77.46
N GLN A 798 -17.24 -3.37 76.77
CA GLN A 798 -17.09 -4.33 75.68
C GLN A 798 -16.34 -3.71 74.49
N ILE A 799 -16.62 -2.44 74.15
CA ILE A 799 -15.93 -1.73 73.07
C ILE A 799 -14.46 -1.46 73.44
N LEU A 800 -14.18 -1.03 74.68
CA LEU A 800 -12.82 -0.79 75.15
C LEU A 800 -11.98 -2.08 75.14
N ALA A 801 -12.57 -3.21 75.55
CA ALA A 801 -11.92 -4.52 75.46
C ALA A 801 -11.58 -4.89 74.01
N LEU A 802 -12.49 -4.65 73.06
CA LEU A 802 -12.28 -4.91 71.63
C LEU A 802 -11.24 -3.97 71.01
N LEU A 803 -11.17 -2.70 71.42
CA LEU A 803 -10.17 -1.74 70.95
C LEU A 803 -8.77 -2.10 71.46
N ARG A 804 -8.64 -2.49 72.74
CA ARG A 804 -7.38 -3.04 73.29
C ARG A 804 -6.94 -4.30 72.56
N ALA A 805 -7.87 -5.24 72.31
CA ALA A 805 -7.58 -6.46 71.56
C ALA A 805 -7.13 -6.21 70.10
N ARG A 806 -7.51 -5.07 69.52
CA ARG A 806 -7.10 -4.64 68.17
C ARG A 806 -5.80 -3.84 68.15
N GLY A 807 -5.23 -3.51 69.31
CA GLY A 807 -3.92 -2.85 69.43
C GLY A 807 -3.94 -1.33 69.61
N PHE A 808 -5.10 -0.71 69.87
CA PHE A 808 -5.15 0.73 70.18
C PHE A 808 -4.69 1.03 71.61
N GLN A 809 -4.03 2.17 71.78
CA GLN A 809 -3.72 2.73 73.09
C GLN A 809 -4.92 3.56 73.56
N LEU A 810 -5.44 3.24 74.75
CA LEU A 810 -6.55 3.98 75.35
C LEU A 810 -5.99 4.93 76.40
N GLU A 811 -6.27 6.21 76.25
CA GLU A 811 -6.10 7.19 77.32
C GLU A 811 -7.43 7.25 78.09
N GLU A 812 -7.37 6.83 79.36
CA GLU A 812 -8.51 6.88 80.30
C GLU A 812 -8.64 8.25 80.99
#